data_AF-A0A174NPR4-F1
#
_entry.id   AF-A0A174NPR4-F1
#
_cell.length_a   1.000
_cell.length_b   1.000
_cell.length_c   1.000
_cell.angle_alpha   90.00
_cell.angle_beta   90.00
_cell.angle_gamma   90.00
#
_symmetry.space_group_name_H-M   'P 1'
#
loop_
_entity.id
_entity.type
_entity.pdbx_description
1 polymer ?
#
loop_
_entity_poly.entity_id
_entity_poly.type
_entity_poly.pdbx_seq_one_letter_code
_entity_poly.pdbx_strand_id
1 'polypeptide(L)'
;MKKWKKFIAMGLAVSMIVPSCIPQTLWASEFSAGSVESAADVFEDGAEYETGSESGNKISDENNSGDEFGTGELKDQEPEQSETEDSVNAGQSAEGYNILLYSDGKLEKTYVIPYADADTAKVPEALKGKTGYIFKEWNTKEDGTGETYKPGDSIKKLLETADMAKQAQETSERTEAGEEIKPEKDVMQEENDVAQTDSASWEEKTDKAEMQISDTENDGTSPDISTDKAIAAGDTTAITLYAIWEKASEYKIIYKLNKGKNNTANPKTYTSEDEIKFKKPTRSGYHFVGWYTDSKYKNQISVIEKGSEGSLTLYAKWTKEISPSAKAASLDYVKGTKVNTITVSATVSNYVKSSDSYYYLVYVDSNSGKVKKMVGKVKKPEKAKGKITFKLNISGHPEYAQGKFAIGIKKSKSAYSVISPKSYVSNPEKLSTNTAAYFVPGTKKGIQATDINELTDTKSKTVFFNLYISDLMRKDSGVETYKYNGKTYHFNGLYGYVYLVQQCNAKGIQVTAQISIDRNASTQRFITGNSPYAETAYYGWNTDNSTTRQTMEAMFAYLGEKFGKNNCYISNWILGNEVNSASGYYYVGNVSFSKFISMYSEAFRCLYNAVKSSRGSSKVFICLDNCWNQKNAFTICYSARSTLESFAAKISDMQKDVNWNLAYHAYNQPLSDSQFWSGANASMFTSDANTTTFITMRNIQTLTDYVKNRFGSNTRIILSEQGFSSTYGGQANQAAAIALAYYKAACNPMIDAFIIRSYKDEAHEVAQGLAMGLKDANGKKKTAYNVFKNMDSSNSLKYTEKVLKSQVGNWKSLVPGYSTGKISSMYRK
;
A
#
# COMPACT_ATOMS: atom_id res chain seq x y z
N MET A 1 -26.28 -86.28 -26.96
CA MET A 1 -26.65 -84.85 -27.11
C MET A 1 -25.67 -83.91 -26.36
N LYS A 2 -24.47 -83.61 -26.90
CA LYS A 2 -23.53 -82.63 -26.28
C LYS A 2 -22.89 -81.60 -27.24
N LYS A 3 -23.15 -81.65 -28.56
CA LYS A 3 -22.63 -80.69 -29.56
C LYS A 3 -23.59 -79.54 -29.95
N TRP A 4 -24.86 -79.58 -29.53
CA TRP A 4 -25.88 -78.58 -29.94
C TRP A 4 -26.15 -77.44 -28.94
N LYS A 5 -25.50 -77.42 -27.77
CA LYS A 5 -25.60 -76.28 -26.82
C LYS A 5 -24.54 -75.18 -27.00
N LYS A 6 -23.54 -75.35 -27.87
CA LYS A 6 -22.50 -74.31 -28.10
C LYS A 6 -22.87 -73.26 -29.16
N PHE A 7 -23.69 -73.59 -30.17
CA PHE A 7 -24.00 -72.63 -31.25
C PHE A 7 -25.04 -71.57 -30.85
N ILE A 8 -26.05 -71.91 -30.05
CA ILE A 8 -27.07 -70.94 -29.59
C ILE A 8 -26.49 -69.93 -28.58
N ALA A 9 -25.53 -70.35 -27.75
CA ALA A 9 -24.83 -69.44 -26.83
C ALA A 9 -23.96 -68.39 -27.54
N MET A 10 -23.48 -68.69 -28.75
CA MET A 10 -22.57 -67.82 -29.50
C MET A 10 -23.31 -66.80 -30.40
N GLY A 11 -24.57 -67.07 -30.75
CA GLY A 11 -25.44 -66.14 -31.49
C GLY A 11 -26.11 -65.05 -30.63
N LEU A 12 -26.10 -65.18 -29.29
CA LEU A 12 -26.72 -64.21 -28.37
C LEU A 12 -25.69 -63.39 -27.55
N ALA A 13 -24.40 -63.69 -27.67
CA ALA A 13 -23.32 -62.95 -26.99
C ALA A 13 -22.76 -61.76 -27.79
N VAL A 14 -23.13 -61.62 -29.07
CA VAL A 14 -22.55 -60.64 -30.01
C VAL A 14 -23.43 -59.40 -30.19
N SER A 15 -24.66 -59.40 -29.66
CA SER A 15 -25.61 -58.26 -29.71
C SER A 15 -25.69 -57.44 -28.42
N MET A 16 -24.92 -57.80 -27.38
CA MET A 16 -24.90 -57.09 -26.07
C MET A 16 -23.49 -56.70 -25.63
N ILE A 17 -22.62 -56.33 -26.57
CA ILE A 17 -21.46 -55.47 -26.30
C ILE A 17 -21.75 -54.12 -26.95
N VAL A 18 -22.36 -53.22 -26.17
CA VAL A 18 -22.33 -51.77 -26.48
C VAL A 18 -20.85 -51.37 -26.55
N PRO A 19 -20.41 -50.53 -27.51
CA PRO A 19 -19.04 -50.01 -27.55
C PRO A 19 -18.73 -49.12 -26.34
N SER A 20 -18.41 -49.75 -25.22
CA SER A 20 -18.13 -49.10 -23.95
C SER A 20 -16.74 -48.48 -23.97
N CYS A 21 -16.70 -47.15 -23.98
CA CYS A 21 -15.53 -46.37 -23.57
C CYS A 21 -14.22 -46.72 -24.30
N ILE A 22 -14.16 -46.54 -25.63
CA ILE A 22 -12.86 -46.23 -26.26
C ILE A 22 -12.39 -44.90 -25.62
N PRO A 23 -11.22 -44.86 -24.95
CA PRO A 23 -10.95 -43.82 -23.96
C PRO A 23 -10.46 -42.51 -24.58
N GLN A 24 -10.89 -41.38 -24.00
CA GLN A 24 -10.45 -40.03 -24.39
C GLN A 24 -8.95 -39.78 -24.15
N THR A 25 -8.25 -40.69 -23.45
CA THR A 25 -6.83 -40.59 -23.10
C THR A 25 -5.88 -40.63 -24.30
N LEU A 26 -6.27 -41.27 -25.41
CA LEU A 26 -5.42 -41.44 -26.60
C LEU A 26 -5.47 -40.27 -27.59
N TRP A 27 -6.27 -39.24 -27.29
CA TRP A 27 -6.61 -38.18 -28.24
C TRP A 27 -6.38 -36.75 -27.71
N ALA A 28 -6.48 -36.54 -26.40
CA ALA A 28 -6.44 -35.20 -25.77
C ALA A 28 -5.13 -34.40 -25.97
N SER A 29 -4.01 -35.06 -26.24
CA SER A 29 -2.70 -34.41 -26.40
C SER A 29 -2.61 -33.47 -27.61
N GLU A 30 -3.43 -33.67 -28.65
CA GLU A 30 -3.32 -32.91 -29.90
C GLU A 30 -4.15 -31.61 -29.92
N PHE A 31 -5.28 -31.55 -29.19
CA PHE A 31 -6.23 -30.41 -29.22
C PHE A 31 -5.67 -29.05 -28.73
N SER A 32 -4.46 -29.04 -28.17
CA SER A 32 -3.80 -27.86 -27.58
C SER A 32 -2.87 -27.13 -28.56
N ALA A 33 -2.19 -27.88 -29.44
CA ALA A 33 -1.11 -27.34 -30.26
C ALA A 33 -1.65 -26.69 -31.54
N GLY A 34 -1.94 -25.39 -31.46
CA GLY A 34 -2.04 -24.55 -32.66
C GLY A 34 -0.71 -24.60 -33.42
N SER A 35 -0.76 -24.78 -34.74
CA SER A 35 0.41 -25.08 -35.56
C SER A 35 1.50 -24.01 -35.49
N VAL A 36 2.68 -24.39 -35.00
CA VAL A 36 3.93 -23.65 -35.20
C VAL A 36 4.94 -24.62 -35.79
N GLU A 37 5.28 -24.44 -37.06
CA GLU A 37 6.33 -25.23 -37.71
C GLU A 37 7.69 -24.85 -37.11
N SER A 38 8.33 -25.79 -36.44
CA SER A 38 9.69 -25.61 -35.92
C SER A 38 10.70 -25.91 -37.02
N ALA A 39 11.21 -24.86 -37.67
CA ALA A 39 12.49 -24.95 -38.36
C ALA A 39 13.57 -25.28 -37.31
N ALA A 40 14.09 -26.49 -37.37
CA ALA A 40 15.23 -26.91 -36.57
C ALA A 40 16.50 -26.71 -37.40
N ASP A 41 17.46 -25.97 -36.86
CA ASP A 41 18.84 -25.95 -37.34
C ASP A 41 19.79 -26.18 -36.18
N VAL A 42 20.91 -26.84 -36.48
CA VAL A 42 21.84 -27.41 -35.51
C VAL A 42 22.96 -26.42 -35.19
N PHE A 43 23.28 -26.25 -33.90
CA PHE A 43 24.64 -25.91 -33.46
C PHE A 43 24.98 -26.59 -32.14
N GLU A 44 26.27 -26.80 -31.92
CA GLU A 44 26.84 -27.83 -31.05
C GLU A 44 27.10 -27.37 -29.60
N ASP A 45 27.58 -28.30 -28.77
CA ASP A 45 27.92 -28.09 -27.37
C ASP A 45 28.98 -27.00 -27.15
N GLY A 46 28.82 -26.27 -26.04
CA GLY A 46 29.75 -25.24 -25.57
C GLY A 46 29.63 -25.10 -24.06
N ALA A 47 30.10 -26.11 -23.32
CA ALA A 47 30.05 -26.14 -21.87
C ALA A 47 31.29 -25.48 -21.26
N GLU A 48 31.11 -24.53 -20.35
CA GLU A 48 32.12 -24.21 -19.35
C GLU A 48 31.48 -23.68 -18.06
N TYR A 49 32.07 -24.06 -16.92
CA TYR A 49 31.68 -23.61 -15.59
C TYR A 49 32.93 -23.02 -14.93
N GLU A 50 32.89 -21.75 -14.53
CA GLU A 50 33.88 -21.22 -13.59
C GLU A 50 33.20 -20.54 -12.39
N THR A 51 33.82 -20.73 -11.23
CA THR A 51 33.43 -20.15 -9.95
C THR A 51 34.57 -19.27 -9.45
N GLY A 52 34.30 -17.98 -9.21
CA GLY A 52 35.30 -17.04 -8.72
C GLY A 52 34.74 -16.02 -7.72
N SER A 53 35.12 -16.18 -6.45
CA SER A 53 35.41 -15.06 -5.55
C SER A 53 36.77 -14.45 -5.98
N GLU A 54 37.19 -13.24 -5.58
CA GLU A 54 37.09 -12.67 -4.23
C GLU A 54 37.21 -11.13 -4.21
N SER A 55 37.72 -10.57 -3.12
CA SER A 55 37.53 -9.18 -2.68
C SER A 55 38.51 -8.14 -3.25
N GLY A 56 37.98 -6.95 -3.52
CA GLY A 56 38.34 -5.76 -2.72
C GLY A 56 39.32 -4.74 -3.29
N ASN A 57 38.96 -3.46 -3.16
CA ASN A 57 39.91 -2.43 -2.69
C ASN A 57 39.20 -1.19 -2.09
N LYS A 58 39.99 -0.31 -1.46
CA LYS A 58 39.63 1.00 -0.87
C LYS A 58 40.64 2.06 -1.36
N ILE A 59 40.60 3.30 -0.79
CA ILE A 59 41.42 4.51 -1.13
C ILE A 59 40.75 5.27 -2.31
N SER A 60 40.10 6.44 -2.16
CA SER A 60 40.48 7.79 -1.64
C SER A 60 41.37 8.58 -2.62
N ASP A 61 41.22 9.89 -2.86
CA ASP A 61 40.28 10.90 -2.32
C ASP A 61 40.14 12.14 -3.27
N GLU A 62 39.38 13.16 -2.85
CA GLU A 62 39.44 14.60 -3.27
C GLU A 62 38.82 15.17 -4.61
N ASN A 63 37.97 16.21 -4.41
CA ASN A 63 37.95 17.56 -5.03
C ASN A 63 37.44 17.90 -6.47
N ASN A 64 36.10 18.11 -6.57
CA ASN A 64 35.40 19.40 -6.82
C ASN A 64 35.39 20.14 -8.21
N SER A 65 34.45 21.10 -8.34
CA SER A 65 34.04 21.98 -9.48
C SER A 65 33.14 21.34 -10.57
N GLY A 66 32.14 22.02 -11.15
CA GLY A 66 31.55 23.36 -10.94
C GLY A 66 30.20 23.56 -11.69
N ASP A 67 29.44 24.63 -11.39
CA ASP A 67 28.02 24.83 -11.82
C ASP A 67 27.77 25.96 -12.87
N GLU A 68 26.69 25.79 -13.65
CA GLU A 68 25.88 26.76 -14.43
C GLU A 68 24.45 26.17 -14.54
N PHE A 69 23.30 26.85 -14.76
CA PHE A 69 22.82 28.25 -14.80
C PHE A 69 21.26 28.17 -14.59
N GLY A 70 20.42 29.20 -14.47
CA GLY A 70 20.57 30.66 -14.49
C GLY A 70 19.19 31.34 -14.74
N THR A 71 18.97 32.55 -14.18
CA THR A 71 17.83 33.52 -14.39
C THR A 71 16.37 33.05 -14.14
N GLY A 72 15.44 33.91 -13.67
CA GLY A 72 15.58 35.25 -13.06
C GLY A 72 14.24 35.95 -12.73
N GLU A 73 14.28 36.81 -11.69
CA GLU A 73 13.54 38.10 -11.54
C GLU A 73 11.99 38.14 -11.37
N LEU A 74 11.37 39.11 -10.65
CA LEU A 74 11.79 40.06 -9.58
C LEU A 74 10.55 40.66 -8.86
N LYS A 75 10.78 41.59 -7.90
CA LYS A 75 9.86 42.58 -7.28
C LYS A 75 8.90 42.09 -6.17
N ASP A 76 8.71 42.80 -5.04
CA ASP A 76 9.36 44.02 -4.51
C ASP A 76 9.52 43.92 -2.98
N GLN A 77 10.70 44.29 -2.45
CA GLN A 77 10.94 44.66 -1.04
C GLN A 77 12.29 45.42 -0.96
N GLU A 78 12.37 46.49 -0.15
CA GLU A 78 13.50 47.42 -0.08
C GLU A 78 14.14 47.53 1.33
N PRO A 79 15.33 48.17 1.47
CA PRO A 79 16.44 47.90 2.39
C PRO A 79 16.34 47.48 3.85
N GLU A 80 17.01 46.40 4.26
CA GLU A 80 17.94 46.51 5.40
C GLU A 80 19.37 46.30 4.91
N GLN A 81 20.25 47.27 5.18
CA GLN A 81 21.61 47.35 4.63
C GLN A 81 22.63 46.78 5.63
N SER A 82 23.45 45.84 5.18
CA SER A 82 24.54 45.27 5.98
C SER A 82 25.84 46.04 5.76
N GLU A 83 26.31 46.71 6.79
CA GLU A 83 27.67 47.26 6.90
C GLU A 83 28.39 46.44 7.97
N THR A 84 29.36 45.60 7.59
CA THR A 84 30.80 45.94 7.55
C THR A 84 31.31 46.55 8.85
N GLU A 85 32.17 45.81 9.54
CA GLU A 85 32.91 46.26 10.72
C GLU A 85 33.93 47.33 10.30
N ASP A 86 33.50 48.59 10.22
CA ASP A 86 34.43 49.70 10.09
C ASP A 86 35.24 49.85 11.38
N SER A 87 36.57 49.86 11.24
CA SER A 87 37.49 49.94 12.38
C SER A 87 37.38 51.32 13.03
N VAL A 88 36.70 51.40 14.17
CA VAL A 88 36.39 52.67 14.85
C VAL A 88 37.66 53.47 15.12
N ASN A 89 37.73 54.64 14.50
CA ASN A 89 38.85 55.56 14.57
C ASN A 89 38.96 56.13 16.00
N ALA A 90 40.01 55.74 16.74
CA ALA A 90 40.21 56.18 18.12
C ALA A 90 40.66 57.65 18.16
N GLY A 91 39.70 58.58 18.24
CA GLY A 91 40.02 60.00 18.00
C GLY A 91 39.01 61.08 18.42
N GLN A 92 38.00 60.80 19.25
CA GLN A 92 37.22 61.86 19.91
C GLN A 92 36.52 61.37 21.18
N SER A 93 36.81 62.03 22.31
CA SER A 93 36.08 61.85 23.57
C SER A 93 34.76 62.61 23.50
N ALA A 94 33.65 61.91 23.28
CA ALA A 94 32.32 62.49 23.40
C ALA A 94 32.01 62.77 24.88
N GLU A 95 32.04 64.05 25.25
CA GLU A 95 31.65 64.51 26.59
C GLU A 95 30.15 64.25 26.82
N GLY A 96 29.80 63.75 27.99
CA GLY A 96 28.44 63.31 28.30
C GLY A 96 28.34 62.60 29.65
N TYR A 97 27.13 62.21 30.03
CA TYR A 97 26.84 61.58 31.31
C TYR A 97 27.30 60.12 31.33
N ASN A 98 28.10 59.76 32.32
CA ASN A 98 28.54 58.38 32.56
C ASN A 98 27.54 57.66 33.47
N ILE A 99 26.62 56.90 32.88
CA ILE A 99 25.63 56.11 33.62
C ILE A 99 26.26 54.77 34.03
N LEU A 100 26.56 54.65 35.32
CA LEU A 100 27.21 53.50 35.94
C LEU A 100 26.16 52.54 36.52
N LEU A 101 26.02 51.35 35.94
CA LEU A 101 25.05 50.34 36.37
C LEU A 101 25.68 49.31 37.30
N TYR A 102 25.27 49.31 38.57
CA TYR A 102 25.75 48.41 39.61
C TYR A 102 24.74 47.30 39.95
N SER A 103 25.26 46.14 40.39
CA SER A 103 24.49 45.08 41.06
C SER A 103 25.35 44.47 42.16
N ASP A 104 24.81 44.33 43.37
CA ASP A 104 25.48 43.66 44.50
C ASP A 104 26.91 44.17 44.76
N GLY A 105 27.09 45.49 44.89
CA GLY A 105 28.38 46.16 45.10
C GLY A 105 29.28 46.26 43.87
N LYS A 106 28.96 45.58 42.75
CA LYS A 106 29.82 45.48 41.57
C LYS A 106 29.27 46.28 40.39
N LEU A 107 30.14 47.00 39.69
CA LEU A 107 29.84 47.62 38.39
C LEU A 107 29.65 46.51 37.35
N GLU A 108 28.45 46.42 36.77
CA GLU A 108 28.12 45.46 35.72
C GLU A 108 28.25 46.06 34.32
N LYS A 109 27.92 47.35 34.13
CA LYS A 109 28.07 48.03 32.85
C LYS A 109 28.07 49.56 32.97
N THR A 110 28.85 50.24 32.14
CA THR A 110 28.77 51.70 31.95
C THR A 110 28.10 52.01 30.61
N TYR A 111 27.31 53.08 30.56
CA TYR A 111 26.77 53.69 29.33
C TYR A 111 27.14 55.17 29.31
N VAL A 112 27.49 55.70 28.14
CA VAL A 112 27.67 57.15 27.94
C VAL A 112 26.43 57.69 27.26
N ILE A 113 25.88 58.79 27.78
CA ILE A 113 24.76 59.52 27.16
C ILE A 113 25.30 60.91 26.76
N PRO A 114 25.40 61.23 25.46
CA PRO A 114 25.85 62.53 25.00
C PRO A 114 25.00 63.68 25.56
N TYR A 115 25.61 64.82 25.87
CA TYR A 115 24.89 65.99 26.40
C TYR A 115 23.71 66.44 25.49
N ALA A 116 23.81 66.24 24.17
CA ALA A 116 22.76 66.55 23.21
C ALA A 116 21.50 65.66 23.34
N ASP A 117 21.63 64.43 23.84
CA ASP A 117 20.54 63.45 23.91
C ASP A 117 19.80 63.47 25.27
N ALA A 118 20.30 64.25 26.23
CA ALA A 118 19.83 64.34 27.62
C ALA A 118 18.31 64.50 27.76
N ASP A 119 17.71 65.31 26.87
CA ASP A 119 16.28 65.59 26.85
C ASP A 119 15.40 64.36 26.53
N THR A 120 15.97 63.37 25.86
CA THR A 120 15.29 62.12 25.46
C THR A 120 15.81 60.89 26.19
N ALA A 121 16.82 61.06 27.05
CA ALA A 121 17.54 60.02 27.75
C ALA A 121 16.63 59.13 28.61
N LYS A 122 16.89 57.83 28.56
CA LYS A 122 16.11 56.78 29.24
C LYS A 122 17.00 55.80 29.98
N VAL A 123 16.45 55.20 31.04
CA VAL A 123 17.11 54.12 31.77
C VAL A 123 17.31 52.87 30.90
N PRO A 124 18.51 52.25 30.91
CA PRO A 124 18.80 51.02 30.16
C PRO A 124 17.92 49.80 30.51
N GLU A 125 17.95 48.79 29.63
CA GLU A 125 17.28 47.50 29.86
C GLU A 125 17.63 46.87 31.22
N ALA A 126 16.69 46.10 31.78
CA ALA A 126 16.90 45.29 32.97
C ALA A 126 18.10 44.34 32.82
N LEU A 127 18.91 44.20 33.87
CA LEU A 127 19.97 43.19 33.92
C LEU A 127 19.37 41.78 33.85
N LYS A 128 20.10 40.89 33.16
CA LYS A 128 19.70 39.49 32.93
C LYS A 128 20.56 38.59 33.82
N GLY A 129 19.95 37.68 34.58
CA GLY A 129 20.64 36.48 35.10
C GLY A 129 20.94 36.37 36.60
N LYS A 130 20.35 37.17 37.50
CA LYS A 130 20.51 36.93 38.95
C LYS A 130 19.66 35.75 39.43
N THR A 131 20.28 34.57 39.52
CA THR A 131 19.62 33.31 39.92
C THR A 131 18.77 33.43 41.19
N GLY A 132 17.46 33.19 41.07
CA GLY A 132 16.52 33.24 42.19
C GLY A 132 15.93 34.63 42.51
N TYR A 133 16.23 35.64 41.69
CA TYR A 133 15.72 37.00 41.82
C TYR A 133 15.16 37.52 40.49
N ILE A 134 14.23 38.47 40.58
CA ILE A 134 13.65 39.20 39.45
C ILE A 134 14.16 40.63 39.53
N PHE A 135 14.52 41.22 38.39
CA PHE A 135 14.86 42.64 38.32
C PHE A 135 13.61 43.48 38.56
N LYS A 136 13.59 44.28 39.63
CA LYS A 136 12.42 45.10 40.03
C LYS A 136 12.45 46.48 39.37
N GLU A 137 13.54 47.21 39.59
CA GLU A 137 13.77 48.57 39.11
C GLU A 137 15.24 48.97 39.30
N TRP A 138 15.65 50.06 38.67
CA TRP A 138 16.88 50.77 38.98
C TRP A 138 16.62 51.79 40.10
N ASN A 139 17.61 52.06 40.94
CA ASN A 139 17.52 53.06 42.01
C ASN A 139 18.81 53.89 42.11
N THR A 140 18.72 55.17 42.48
CA THR A 140 19.90 56.04 42.65
C THR A 140 20.74 55.75 43.92
N LYS A 141 20.34 54.78 44.74
CA LYS A 141 21.10 54.25 45.87
C LYS A 141 21.03 52.72 45.95
N GLU A 142 22.08 52.12 46.49
CA GLU A 142 22.18 50.66 46.67
C GLU A 142 21.18 50.08 47.67
N ASP A 143 20.81 50.86 48.69
CA ASP A 143 19.83 50.48 49.71
C ASP A 143 18.36 50.54 49.22
N GLY A 144 18.12 51.01 48.00
CA GLY A 144 16.79 51.22 47.44
C GLY A 144 16.02 52.42 48.00
N THR A 145 16.68 53.32 48.77
CA THR A 145 16.05 54.54 49.33
C THR A 145 16.23 55.79 48.48
N GLY A 146 16.80 55.66 47.27
CA GLY A 146 16.88 56.72 46.26
C GLY A 146 15.65 56.81 45.37
N GLU A 147 15.71 57.63 44.32
CA GLU A 147 14.67 57.70 43.29
C GLU A 147 14.67 56.40 42.47
N THR A 148 13.49 55.82 42.22
CA THR A 148 13.30 54.59 41.45
C THR A 148 12.98 54.87 39.98
N TYR A 149 13.52 54.04 39.08
CA TYR A 149 13.31 54.14 37.65
C TYR A 149 13.17 52.73 37.03
N LYS A 150 12.20 52.56 36.13
CA LYS A 150 12.04 51.33 35.36
C LYS A 150 12.81 51.42 34.03
N PRO A 151 13.20 50.28 33.43
CA PRO A 151 13.79 50.26 32.10
C PRO A 151 12.91 51.01 31.08
N GLY A 152 13.49 52.02 30.41
CA GLY A 152 12.77 52.90 29.48
C GLY A 152 12.15 54.16 30.09
N ASP A 153 12.14 54.35 31.42
CA ASP A 153 11.73 55.61 32.05
C ASP A 153 12.73 56.74 31.74
N SER A 154 12.26 57.98 31.65
CA SER A 154 13.12 59.14 31.34
C SER A 154 13.97 59.54 32.54
N ILE A 155 15.25 59.80 32.30
CA ILE A 155 16.20 60.29 33.31
C ILE A 155 16.55 61.77 33.18
N LYS A 156 15.91 62.53 32.29
CA LYS A 156 16.21 63.97 32.07
C LYS A 156 16.40 64.73 33.39
N LYS A 157 15.44 64.60 34.33
CA LYS A 157 15.49 65.25 35.65
C LYS A 157 16.68 64.81 36.53
N LEU A 158 17.12 63.57 36.42
CA LEU A 158 18.29 63.06 37.13
C LEU A 158 19.59 63.66 36.57
N LEU A 159 19.67 63.81 35.24
CA LEU A 159 20.77 64.49 34.55
C LEU A 159 20.83 65.97 34.97
N GLU A 160 19.70 66.69 34.87
CA GLU A 160 19.55 68.08 35.32
C GLU A 160 19.96 68.28 36.79
N THR A 161 19.61 67.32 37.67
CA THR A 161 19.94 67.39 39.09
C THR A 161 21.44 67.15 39.34
N ALA A 162 22.08 66.28 38.55
CA ALA A 162 23.51 66.02 38.66
C ALA A 162 24.35 67.25 38.22
N ASP A 163 23.92 67.96 37.17
CA ASP A 163 24.61 69.18 36.72
C ASP A 163 24.46 70.34 37.73
N MET A 164 23.29 70.51 38.34
CA MET A 164 23.11 71.47 39.45
C MET A 164 23.99 71.13 40.66
N ALA A 165 24.19 69.84 40.96
CA ALA A 165 25.10 69.41 42.02
C ALA A 165 26.56 69.72 41.69
N LYS A 166 27.01 69.50 40.44
CA LYS A 166 28.35 69.86 39.97
C LYS A 166 28.62 71.35 40.13
N GLN A 167 27.70 72.21 39.67
CA GLN A 167 27.80 73.67 39.82
C GLN A 167 27.86 74.14 41.29
N ALA A 168 27.09 73.50 42.18
CA ALA A 168 27.12 73.82 43.61
C ALA A 168 28.48 73.46 44.24
N GLN A 169 29.07 72.33 43.85
CA GLN A 169 30.36 71.87 44.36
C GLN A 169 31.50 72.77 43.86
N GLU A 170 31.56 73.07 42.56
CA GLU A 170 32.49 74.04 41.94
C GLU A 170 32.41 75.46 42.55
N THR A 171 31.26 75.84 43.12
CA THR A 171 31.08 77.13 43.79
C THR A 171 31.73 77.14 45.19
N SER A 172 31.82 76.00 45.88
CA SER A 172 32.42 75.91 47.23
C SER A 172 33.95 76.02 47.21
N GLU A 173 34.63 75.30 46.32
CA GLU A 173 36.09 75.21 46.22
C GLU A 173 36.77 76.54 45.83
N ARG A 174 36.00 77.53 45.36
CA ARG A 174 36.51 78.83 44.90
C ARG A 174 36.70 79.87 46.02
N THR A 175 36.52 79.51 47.29
CA THR A 175 36.42 80.48 48.41
C THR A 175 37.58 80.42 49.43
N GLU A 176 38.49 79.44 49.34
CA GLU A 176 39.56 79.22 50.34
C GLU A 176 40.98 79.24 49.72
N ALA A 177 41.41 80.38 49.17
CA ALA A 177 42.82 80.62 48.80
C ALA A 177 43.20 82.13 48.80
N GLY A 178 44.29 82.49 49.48
CA GLY A 178 44.86 83.85 49.58
C GLY A 178 44.60 84.51 50.95
N GLU A 179 45.47 84.38 51.97
CA GLU A 179 46.78 85.03 52.16
C GLU A 179 46.71 86.55 52.44
N GLU A 180 47.43 87.13 53.40
CA GLU A 180 48.18 86.62 54.57
C GLU A 180 48.41 87.80 55.56
N ILE A 181 48.88 87.55 56.79
CA ILE A 181 49.99 88.26 57.50
C ILE A 181 49.99 87.99 59.03
N LYS A 182 51.20 87.86 59.57
CA LYS A 182 51.63 87.51 60.96
C LYS A 182 51.75 88.80 61.85
N PRO A 183 52.20 88.80 63.15
CA PRO A 183 53.03 87.79 63.84
C PRO A 183 52.89 87.57 65.38
N GLU A 184 53.63 86.55 65.87
CA GLU A 184 54.39 86.46 67.16
C GLU A 184 53.66 86.64 68.53
N LYS A 185 54.02 85.93 69.63
CA LYS A 185 54.97 84.81 69.91
C LYS A 185 54.70 84.23 71.33
N ASP A 186 55.49 83.20 71.73
CA ASP A 186 55.91 82.90 73.13
C ASP A 186 54.82 82.39 74.15
N VAL A 187 55.09 81.59 75.19
CA VAL A 187 56.22 80.69 75.56
C VAL A 187 55.81 79.74 76.73
N MET A 188 56.48 78.58 76.93
CA MET A 188 56.43 77.65 78.11
C MET A 188 55.08 76.95 78.43
N GLN A 189 54.95 75.94 79.33
CA GLN A 189 55.73 74.71 79.70
C GLN A 189 54.87 73.91 80.73
N GLU A 190 55.13 72.60 80.96
CA GLU A 190 54.67 71.79 82.13
C GLU A 190 53.14 71.54 82.29
N GLU A 191 52.64 70.64 83.16
CA GLU A 191 52.98 69.22 83.45
C GLU A 191 51.81 68.58 84.25
N ASN A 192 51.63 67.25 84.17
CA ASN A 192 50.76 66.41 85.04
C ASN A 192 49.24 66.77 85.04
N ASP A 193 48.32 66.01 85.65
CA ASP A 193 48.37 64.67 86.28
C ASP A 193 46.99 63.98 86.19
N VAL A 194 46.93 62.70 86.61
CA VAL A 194 45.81 62.02 87.30
C VAL A 194 44.42 61.88 86.60
N ALA A 195 43.67 60.79 86.73
CA ALA A 195 43.95 59.35 86.97
C ALA A 195 42.62 58.57 86.85
N GLN A 196 42.70 57.23 86.78
CA GLN A 196 41.71 56.28 87.34
C GLN A 196 40.27 56.26 86.75
N THR A 197 39.46 55.20 86.89
CA THR A 197 39.65 53.83 87.41
C THR A 197 38.69 52.87 86.67
N ASP A 198 38.98 51.57 86.73
CA ASP A 198 38.09 50.39 86.91
C ASP A 198 36.75 50.27 86.14
N SER A 199 36.22 49.08 85.83
CA SER A 199 36.60 47.70 86.17
C SER A 199 36.42 46.82 84.91
N ALA A 200 37.13 45.71 84.71
CA ALA A 200 36.89 44.39 85.32
C ALA A 200 35.42 43.90 85.19
N SER A 201 35.13 42.63 84.91
CA SER A 201 35.92 41.41 85.13
C SER A 201 35.44 40.24 84.27
N TRP A 202 36.38 39.35 83.89
CA TRP A 202 36.39 37.86 84.02
C TRP A 202 35.07 37.05 83.91
N GLU A 203 35.03 35.79 83.48
CA GLU A 203 36.06 34.75 83.25
C GLU A 203 35.56 33.86 82.08
N GLU A 204 36.33 33.62 81.02
CA GLU A 204 37.29 32.51 80.83
C GLU A 204 36.71 31.13 80.41
N LYS A 205 37.34 30.56 79.35
CA LYS A 205 37.76 29.14 79.22
C LYS A 205 36.65 28.05 79.19
N THR A 206 36.83 26.81 78.72
CA THR A 206 37.83 26.06 77.90
C THR A 206 37.06 24.83 77.30
N ASP A 207 37.58 23.87 76.51
CA ASP A 207 38.92 23.53 76.04
C ASP A 207 38.87 22.72 74.71
N LYS A 208 40.06 22.48 74.13
CA LYS A 208 40.60 21.26 73.47
C LYS A 208 39.68 20.05 73.09
N ALA A 209 40.00 19.21 72.10
CA ALA A 209 41.02 19.26 71.02
C ALA A 209 40.90 18.02 70.08
N GLU A 210 41.69 18.02 68.98
CA GLU A 210 42.24 16.85 68.24
C GLU A 210 41.23 15.92 67.51
N MET A 211 41.57 15.17 66.44
CA MET A 211 42.84 14.89 65.73
C MET A 211 42.50 14.79 64.21
N GLN A 212 43.18 15.39 63.22
CA GLN A 212 44.53 15.09 62.66
C GLN A 212 44.63 13.66 62.06
N ILE A 213 45.19 13.32 60.87
CA ILE A 213 46.09 13.98 59.87
C ILE A 213 45.82 13.39 58.45
N SER A 214 46.12 14.09 57.33
CA SER A 214 46.80 13.54 56.11
C SER A 214 46.90 14.53 54.93
N ASP A 215 47.77 15.52 55.13
CA ASP A 215 48.66 16.24 54.20
C ASP A 215 48.75 15.76 52.73
N THR A 216 48.75 16.71 51.79
CA THR A 216 49.95 16.97 50.94
C THR A 216 49.93 18.38 50.34
N GLU A 217 51.13 18.90 50.07
CA GLU A 217 51.42 20.24 49.49
C GLU A 217 51.12 20.25 47.97
N ASN A 218 51.18 21.34 47.19
CA ASN A 218 51.88 22.62 47.35
C ASN A 218 51.25 23.71 46.42
N ASP A 219 51.70 24.96 46.58
CA ASP A 219 51.68 26.07 45.59
C ASP A 219 50.28 26.69 45.26
N GLY A 220 50.12 28.02 45.18
CA GLY A 220 51.06 29.10 45.48
C GLY A 220 50.48 30.49 45.24
N THR A 221 51.03 31.48 45.97
CA THR A 221 51.01 32.94 45.72
C THR A 221 49.67 33.64 45.39
N SER A 222 49.17 34.44 46.34
CA SER A 222 48.37 35.65 46.04
C SER A 222 49.20 36.87 46.44
N PRO A 223 49.74 37.66 45.50
CA PRO A 223 50.58 38.83 45.79
C PRO A 223 49.77 40.12 45.99
N ASP A 224 50.49 41.21 46.23
CA ASP A 224 50.02 42.55 46.59
C ASP A 224 48.89 43.17 45.74
N ILE A 225 48.07 43.98 46.42
CA ILE A 225 47.27 45.02 45.78
C ILE A 225 48.20 46.18 45.43
N SER A 226 48.85 46.09 44.27
CA SER A 226 49.56 47.21 43.66
C SER A 226 48.57 48.19 43.00
N THR A 227 48.92 49.48 43.03
CA THR A 227 48.16 50.55 42.39
C THR A 227 48.21 50.47 40.86
N ASP A 228 47.04 50.53 40.23
CA ASP A 228 46.75 51.31 39.01
C ASP A 228 45.24 51.17 38.68
N LYS A 229 44.54 52.12 38.07
CA LYS A 229 45.01 53.37 37.43
C LYS A 229 43.93 54.44 37.57
N ALA A 230 44.31 55.68 37.86
CA ALA A 230 43.36 56.80 37.77
C ALA A 230 43.02 57.05 36.29
N ILE A 231 41.72 57.09 35.97
CA ILE A 231 41.24 57.77 34.75
C ILE A 231 41.26 59.27 35.08
N ALA A 232 41.85 60.07 34.19
CA ALA A 232 42.04 61.50 34.43
C ALA A 232 40.71 62.25 34.58
N ALA A 233 40.70 63.29 35.40
CA ALA A 233 39.56 64.19 35.51
C ALA A 233 39.32 64.90 34.16
N GLY A 234 38.12 64.72 33.61
CA GLY A 234 37.62 65.36 32.41
C GLY A 234 36.09 65.38 32.46
N ASP A 235 35.49 66.51 32.11
CA ASP A 235 34.11 66.90 32.41
C ASP A 235 33.03 65.90 31.96
N THR A 236 32.72 64.95 32.85
CA THR A 236 31.61 64.00 32.68
C THR A 236 30.90 63.76 34.01
N THR A 237 29.62 64.12 34.07
CA THR A 237 28.81 63.94 35.28
C THR A 237 28.45 62.45 35.43
N ALA A 238 29.06 61.76 36.39
CA ALA A 238 28.86 60.33 36.61
C ALA A 238 27.63 60.07 37.50
N ILE A 239 26.72 59.21 37.02
CA ILE A 239 25.43 58.93 37.67
C ILE A 239 25.31 57.42 37.89
N THR A 240 25.23 57.01 39.15
CA THR A 240 25.16 55.59 39.52
C THR A 240 23.70 55.15 39.67
N LEU A 241 23.36 54.02 39.02
CA LEU A 241 22.09 53.33 39.20
C LEU A 241 22.36 51.89 39.66
N TYR A 242 21.71 51.52 40.76
CA TYR A 242 21.82 50.20 41.38
C TYR A 242 20.61 49.35 40.99
N ALA A 243 20.86 48.11 40.58
CA ALA A 243 19.83 47.14 40.26
C ALA A 243 19.15 46.65 41.54
N ILE A 244 17.89 47.04 41.75
CA ILE A 244 17.08 46.52 42.86
C ILE A 244 16.43 45.20 42.43
N TRP A 245 16.70 44.17 43.22
CA TRP A 245 16.29 42.79 42.95
C TRP A 245 15.26 42.34 43.97
N GLU A 246 14.09 41.90 43.50
CA GLU A 246 13.13 41.20 44.35
C GLU A 246 13.33 39.69 44.28
N LYS A 247 13.05 38.98 45.37
CA LYS A 247 13.21 37.52 45.41
C LYS A 247 12.13 36.86 44.56
N ALA A 248 12.53 36.02 43.61
CA ALA A 248 11.61 35.39 42.68
C ALA A 248 10.58 34.52 43.43
N SER A 249 9.30 34.70 43.12
CA SER A 249 8.22 33.95 43.76
C SER A 249 8.29 32.47 43.36
N GLU A 250 8.46 31.58 44.35
CA GLU A 250 8.50 30.14 44.11
C GLU A 250 7.07 29.55 44.03
N TYR A 251 6.69 29.10 42.84
CA TYR A 251 5.40 28.48 42.56
C TYR A 251 5.50 26.95 42.59
N LYS A 252 4.49 26.26 43.15
CA LYS A 252 4.50 24.80 43.37
C LYS A 252 3.88 24.04 42.19
N ILE A 253 4.46 22.90 41.83
CA ILE A 253 3.99 22.00 40.76
C ILE A 253 3.49 20.68 41.37
N ILE A 254 2.18 20.45 41.28
CA ILE A 254 1.50 19.30 41.91
C ILE A 254 1.14 18.24 40.87
N TYR A 255 1.96 17.20 40.74
CA TYR A 255 1.75 16.11 39.77
C TYR A 255 0.71 15.07 40.25
N LYS A 256 -0.48 15.07 39.64
CA LYS A 256 -1.55 14.08 39.87
C LYS A 256 -1.35 12.88 38.93
N LEU A 257 -0.52 11.93 39.39
CA LEU A 257 0.00 10.81 38.59
C LEU A 257 -0.98 9.67 38.29
N ASN A 258 -2.12 9.57 38.97
CA ASN A 258 -3.10 8.47 38.85
C ASN A 258 -2.43 7.07 38.92
N LYS A 259 -1.82 6.74 40.07
CA LYS A 259 -1.07 5.49 40.34
C LYS A 259 0.17 5.25 39.44
N GLY A 260 0.66 6.26 38.72
CA GLY A 260 1.99 6.26 38.10
C GLY A 260 3.09 6.78 39.04
N LYS A 261 4.36 6.60 38.64
CA LYS A 261 5.56 7.17 39.26
C LYS A 261 6.04 8.36 38.40
N ASN A 262 6.39 9.49 39.02
CA ASN A 262 6.92 10.64 38.27
C ASN A 262 8.31 10.34 37.69
N ASN A 263 8.73 11.16 36.73
CA ASN A 263 10.16 11.29 36.43
C ASN A 263 10.85 12.02 37.59
N THR A 264 12.09 11.66 37.93
CA THR A 264 12.87 12.33 38.98
C THR A 264 13.41 13.69 38.53
N ALA A 265 13.57 13.91 37.23
CA ALA A 265 13.97 15.20 36.63
C ALA A 265 12.78 16.13 36.33
N ASN A 266 11.62 15.91 36.95
CA ASN A 266 10.50 16.86 36.94
C ASN A 266 10.53 17.66 38.27
N PRO A 267 10.76 18.98 38.24
CA PRO A 267 10.94 19.76 39.46
C PRO A 267 9.63 19.90 40.24
N LYS A 268 9.72 20.11 41.56
CA LYS A 268 8.56 20.29 42.46
C LYS A 268 8.04 21.72 42.47
N THR A 269 8.88 22.67 42.07
CA THR A 269 8.66 24.11 42.10
C THR A 269 9.29 24.76 40.86
N TYR A 270 8.94 26.01 40.59
CA TYR A 270 9.53 26.85 39.55
C TYR A 270 9.31 28.33 39.89
N THR A 271 10.05 29.21 39.23
CA THR A 271 9.92 30.68 39.28
C THR A 271 9.51 31.22 37.90
N SER A 272 9.10 32.48 37.81
CA SER A 272 8.83 33.13 36.52
C SER A 272 10.05 33.19 35.59
N GLU A 273 11.27 33.04 36.11
CA GLU A 273 12.49 32.97 35.29
C GLU A 273 12.74 31.58 34.66
N ASP A 274 12.04 30.53 35.08
CA ASP A 274 12.25 29.15 34.64
C ASP A 274 11.49 28.76 33.37
N GLU A 275 12.08 27.88 32.55
CA GLU A 275 11.41 27.20 31.43
C GLU A 275 11.40 25.67 31.64
N ILE A 276 10.23 25.09 31.98
CA ILE A 276 10.14 23.71 32.48
C ILE A 276 9.56 22.75 31.42
N LYS A 277 10.41 22.21 30.54
CA LYS A 277 10.07 21.14 29.58
C LYS A 277 9.88 19.77 30.26
N PHE A 278 8.63 19.41 30.57
CA PHE A 278 8.26 18.24 31.36
C PHE A 278 8.73 16.89 30.78
N LYS A 279 9.33 16.05 31.62
CA LYS A 279 9.69 14.67 31.30
C LYS A 279 8.49 13.74 31.52
N LYS A 280 8.53 12.57 30.86
CA LYS A 280 7.44 11.59 30.88
C LYS A 280 7.48 10.75 32.19
N PRO A 281 6.34 10.62 32.92
CA PRO A 281 6.20 9.70 34.04
C PRO A 281 6.03 8.25 33.53
N THR A 282 6.02 7.28 34.44
CA THR A 282 5.81 5.84 34.12
C THR A 282 4.64 5.23 34.90
N ARG A 283 3.96 4.24 34.30
CA ARG A 283 2.88 3.47 34.95
C ARG A 283 2.77 2.09 34.31
N SER A 284 2.89 1.02 35.09
CA SER A 284 2.87 -0.34 34.56
C SER A 284 1.55 -0.67 33.87
N GLY A 285 1.60 -1.15 32.62
CA GLY A 285 0.43 -1.47 31.80
C GLY A 285 -0.27 -0.27 31.14
N TYR A 286 0.32 0.93 31.14
CA TYR A 286 -0.26 2.13 30.52
C TYR A 286 0.77 2.93 29.73
N HIS A 287 0.34 3.47 28.60
CA HIS A 287 1.09 4.46 27.83
C HIS A 287 0.75 5.88 28.34
N PHE A 288 1.79 6.70 28.55
CA PHE A 288 1.65 8.11 28.93
C PHE A 288 1.27 8.95 27.71
N VAL A 289 0.12 9.62 27.78
CA VAL A 289 -0.41 10.42 26.67
C VAL A 289 0.07 11.88 26.73
N GLY A 290 0.10 12.48 27.92
CA GLY A 290 0.48 13.88 28.11
C GLY A 290 0.15 14.40 29.52
N TRP A 291 0.70 15.58 29.84
CA TRP A 291 0.33 16.35 31.02
C TRP A 291 -0.80 17.32 30.67
N TYR A 292 -1.70 17.57 31.63
CA TYR A 292 -2.86 18.44 31.44
C TYR A 292 -3.05 19.32 32.68
N THR A 293 -3.50 20.57 32.52
CA THR A 293 -3.78 21.45 33.66
C THR A 293 -5.14 21.19 34.32
N ASP A 294 -6.00 20.37 33.69
CA ASP A 294 -7.33 20.01 34.20
C ASP A 294 -7.54 18.49 34.35
N SER A 295 -8.39 18.12 35.32
CA SER A 295 -8.71 16.72 35.63
C SER A 295 -9.59 16.02 34.59
N LYS A 296 -10.17 16.76 33.64
CA LYS A 296 -10.99 16.23 32.52
C LYS A 296 -10.15 16.07 31.24
N TYR A 297 -8.85 16.38 31.29
CA TYR A 297 -7.87 16.26 30.21
C TYR A 297 -8.24 17.01 28.92
N LYS A 298 -8.71 18.25 29.06
CA LYS A 298 -8.96 19.18 27.95
C LYS A 298 -7.72 19.98 27.57
N ASN A 299 -7.04 20.55 28.56
CA ASN A 299 -6.00 21.55 28.39
C ASN A 299 -4.62 20.88 28.51
N GLN A 300 -4.05 20.49 27.38
CA GLN A 300 -2.74 19.82 27.35
C GLN A 300 -1.60 20.81 27.52
N ILE A 301 -0.57 20.42 28.27
CA ILE A 301 0.65 21.21 28.50
C ILE A 301 1.90 20.31 28.35
N SER A 302 3.00 20.88 27.85
CA SER A 302 4.29 20.18 27.64
C SER A 302 5.50 20.94 28.19
N VAL A 303 5.35 22.24 28.41
CA VAL A 303 6.36 23.17 28.91
C VAL A 303 5.65 24.20 29.80
N ILE A 304 6.34 24.70 30.81
CA ILE A 304 6.03 25.99 31.43
C ILE A 304 6.94 27.00 30.73
N GLU A 305 6.37 28.00 30.07
CA GLU A 305 7.15 29.03 29.37
C GLU A 305 7.70 30.06 30.38
N LYS A 306 8.83 30.69 30.05
CA LYS A 306 9.35 31.80 30.87
C LYS A 306 8.32 32.92 30.98
N GLY A 307 8.21 33.53 32.16
CA GLY A 307 7.18 34.51 32.50
C GLY A 307 5.86 33.89 33.01
N SER A 308 5.79 32.57 33.18
CA SER A 308 4.62 31.92 33.79
C SER A 308 4.58 32.15 35.30
N GLU A 309 3.38 32.42 35.83
CA GLU A 309 3.16 32.63 37.27
C GLU A 309 2.11 31.69 37.85
N GLY A 310 2.20 31.46 39.16
CA GLY A 310 1.18 30.74 39.95
C GLY A 310 1.41 29.22 40.06
N SER A 311 0.88 28.63 41.13
CA SER A 311 1.07 27.20 41.40
C SER A 311 0.20 26.31 40.50
N LEU A 312 0.81 25.34 39.82
CA LEU A 312 0.15 24.49 38.82
C LEU A 312 -0.17 23.09 39.36
N THR A 313 -1.33 22.54 39.00
CA THR A 313 -1.66 21.12 39.21
C THR A 313 -1.70 20.40 37.87
N LEU A 314 -0.88 19.34 37.72
CA LEU A 314 -0.65 18.66 36.45
C LEU A 314 -1.14 17.21 36.49
N TYR A 315 -2.13 16.90 35.66
CA TYR A 315 -2.77 15.59 35.58
C TYR A 315 -2.10 14.72 34.50
N ALA A 316 -1.62 13.54 34.90
CA ALA A 316 -1.03 12.58 33.97
C ALA A 316 -2.14 11.79 33.25
N LYS A 317 -2.29 11.99 31.93
CA LYS A 317 -3.23 11.22 31.10
C LYS A 317 -2.61 9.89 30.69
N TRP A 318 -3.36 8.82 30.88
CA TRP A 318 -2.94 7.44 30.62
C TRP A 318 -3.91 6.74 29.69
N THR A 319 -3.40 5.93 28.77
CA THR A 319 -4.20 4.98 27.98
C THR A 319 -3.68 3.55 28.20
N LYS A 320 -4.58 2.56 28.23
CA LYS A 320 -4.22 1.19 28.57
C LYS A 320 -3.31 0.60 27.48
N GLU A 321 -2.15 0.08 27.87
CA GLU A 321 -1.21 -0.56 26.95
C GLU A 321 -1.35 -2.09 26.98
N ILE A 322 -1.19 -2.72 25.81
CA ILE A 322 -1.14 -4.18 25.64
C ILE A 322 0.10 -4.60 24.84
N SER A 323 0.56 -5.82 25.11
CA SER A 323 1.64 -6.45 24.34
C SER A 323 1.22 -6.72 22.88
N PRO A 324 2.18 -6.75 21.92
CA PRO A 324 1.88 -7.06 20.53
C PRO A 324 1.30 -8.46 20.35
N SER A 325 0.24 -8.58 19.57
CA SER A 325 -0.41 -9.84 19.22
C SER A 325 -1.19 -9.69 17.92
N ALA A 326 -1.27 -10.74 17.10
CA ALA A 326 -2.07 -10.76 15.87
C ALA A 326 -3.59 -10.59 16.09
N LYS A 327 -4.05 -10.59 17.35
CA LYS A 327 -5.44 -10.31 17.77
C LYS A 327 -5.63 -8.88 18.35
N ALA A 328 -4.58 -8.04 18.39
CA ALA A 328 -4.67 -6.73 19.03
C ALA A 328 -5.48 -5.70 18.21
N ALA A 329 -5.51 -5.87 16.88
CA ALA A 329 -6.33 -5.11 15.94
C ALA A 329 -7.15 -6.02 15.03
N SER A 330 -8.38 -5.63 14.70
CA SER A 330 -9.17 -6.21 13.60
C SER A 330 -9.02 -5.37 12.34
N LEU A 331 -8.92 -6.01 11.18
CA LEU A 331 -9.19 -5.33 9.90
C LEU A 331 -10.71 -5.24 9.72
N ASP A 332 -11.25 -4.04 9.58
CA ASP A 332 -12.67 -3.84 9.25
C ASP A 332 -12.89 -4.08 7.75
N TYR A 333 -11.97 -3.57 6.92
CA TYR A 333 -11.87 -3.87 5.48
C TYR A 333 -10.51 -3.45 4.89
N VAL A 334 -10.13 -4.09 3.78
CA VAL A 334 -9.07 -3.68 2.85
C VAL A 334 -9.72 -3.67 1.46
N LYS A 335 -10.00 -2.51 0.86
CA LYS A 335 -10.76 -2.47 -0.41
C LYS A 335 -10.43 -1.30 -1.32
N GLY A 336 -10.66 -1.49 -2.62
CA GLY A 336 -10.78 -0.41 -3.59
C GLY A 336 -11.94 0.52 -3.22
N THR A 337 -11.70 1.83 -3.29
CA THR A 337 -12.70 2.84 -2.90
C THR A 337 -12.95 3.91 -3.96
N LYS A 338 -11.91 4.26 -4.71
CA LYS A 338 -11.97 5.04 -5.95
C LYS A 338 -10.73 4.73 -6.79
N VAL A 339 -10.66 5.31 -8.00
CA VAL A 339 -9.53 5.18 -8.93
C VAL A 339 -8.18 5.30 -8.21
N ASN A 340 -7.31 4.33 -8.47
CA ASN A 340 -5.98 4.17 -7.87
C ASN A 340 -5.91 4.29 -6.33
N THR A 341 -7.02 4.05 -5.60
CA THR A 341 -7.09 4.27 -4.14
C THR A 341 -7.68 3.09 -3.37
N ILE A 342 -6.79 2.37 -2.68
CA ILE A 342 -7.18 1.41 -1.63
C ILE A 342 -7.41 2.19 -0.34
N THR A 343 -8.52 1.90 0.36
CA THR A 343 -8.71 2.33 1.75
C THR A 343 -8.68 1.11 2.66
N VAL A 344 -7.91 1.19 3.74
CA VAL A 344 -7.85 0.18 4.80
C VAL A 344 -8.39 0.77 6.08
N SER A 345 -9.39 0.12 6.68
CA SER A 345 -9.97 0.49 7.96
C SER A 345 -9.69 -0.62 8.96
N ALA A 346 -9.27 -0.26 10.18
CA ALA A 346 -9.00 -1.21 11.25
C ALA A 346 -9.41 -0.63 12.61
N THR A 347 -9.80 -1.52 13.53
CA THR A 347 -10.15 -1.18 14.91
C THR A 347 -9.12 -1.80 15.85
N VAL A 348 -8.40 -0.98 16.60
CA VAL A 348 -7.38 -1.44 17.56
C VAL A 348 -7.94 -1.45 18.98
N SER A 349 -7.83 -2.59 19.66
CA SER A 349 -8.50 -2.83 20.95
C SER A 349 -8.05 -1.88 22.06
N ASN A 350 -6.73 -1.71 22.22
CA ASN A 350 -6.07 -0.82 23.18
C ASN A 350 -4.79 -0.25 22.54
N TYR A 351 -4.02 0.58 23.26
CA TYR A 351 -2.72 1.03 22.76
C TYR A 351 -1.72 -0.13 22.75
N VAL A 352 -1.04 -0.40 21.63
CA VAL A 352 -0.09 -1.52 21.52
C VAL A 352 1.35 -1.03 21.67
N LYS A 353 2.10 -1.67 22.56
CA LYS A 353 3.52 -1.38 22.82
C LYS A 353 4.37 -1.54 21.55
N SER A 354 5.30 -0.62 21.30
CA SER A 354 6.15 -0.57 20.09
C SER A 354 7.34 0.36 20.35
N SER A 355 8.34 0.38 19.46
CA SER A 355 9.42 1.37 19.48
C SER A 355 8.97 2.82 19.25
N ASP A 356 7.77 3.05 18.72
CA ASP A 356 7.25 4.39 18.43
C ASP A 356 5.72 4.52 18.62
N SER A 357 5.21 5.71 18.27
CA SER A 357 3.80 6.13 18.44
C SER A 357 2.94 5.95 17.18
N TYR A 358 3.32 5.07 16.25
CA TYR A 358 2.59 4.83 14.99
C TYR A 358 2.03 3.41 14.87
N TYR A 359 0.91 3.29 14.15
CA TYR A 359 0.50 2.05 13.49
C TYR A 359 0.84 2.12 12.01
N TYR A 360 1.21 0.98 11.45
CA TYR A 360 1.70 0.86 10.08
C TYR A 360 0.77 -0.02 9.25
N LEU A 361 0.50 0.38 8.01
CA LEU A 361 -0.01 -0.53 7.00
C LEU A 361 1.19 -1.24 6.38
N VAL A 362 1.20 -2.57 6.44
CA VAL A 362 2.26 -3.40 5.88
C VAL A 362 1.72 -4.24 4.72
N TYR A 363 2.44 -4.19 3.60
CA TYR A 363 2.29 -5.14 2.50
C TYR A 363 3.00 -6.44 2.91
N VAL A 364 2.29 -7.56 2.84
CA VAL A 364 2.80 -8.87 3.27
C VAL A 364 2.91 -9.83 2.08
N ASP A 365 3.89 -10.71 2.14
CA ASP A 365 3.99 -11.83 1.21
C ASP A 365 2.78 -12.76 1.35
N SER A 366 2.17 -13.10 0.22
CA SER A 366 0.90 -13.82 0.18
C SER A 366 1.00 -15.28 0.64
N ASN A 367 2.15 -15.93 0.38
CA ASN A 367 2.44 -17.32 0.73
C ASN A 367 2.96 -17.44 2.17
N SER A 368 4.10 -16.81 2.47
CA SER A 368 4.76 -16.92 3.77
C SER A 368 4.14 -16.03 4.86
N GLY A 369 3.31 -15.06 4.49
CA GLY A 369 2.71 -14.10 5.42
C GLY A 369 3.70 -13.11 6.07
N LYS A 370 4.97 -13.13 5.67
CA LYS A 370 6.03 -12.22 6.16
C LYS A 370 5.80 -10.80 5.65
N VAL A 371 6.23 -9.78 6.40
CA VAL A 371 6.18 -8.39 5.92
C VAL A 371 7.17 -8.20 4.78
N LYS A 372 6.71 -7.67 3.63
CA LYS A 372 7.55 -7.29 2.49
C LYS A 372 8.00 -5.83 2.59
N LYS A 373 7.06 -4.90 2.77
CA LYS A 373 7.36 -3.45 2.93
C LYS A 373 6.26 -2.73 3.72
N MET A 374 6.63 -1.61 4.32
CA MET A 374 5.70 -0.65 4.91
C MET A 374 5.15 0.25 3.80
N VAL A 375 3.84 0.50 3.78
CA VAL A 375 3.15 1.27 2.73
C VAL A 375 2.30 2.43 3.26
N GLY A 376 2.28 2.63 4.58
CA GLY A 376 1.59 3.76 5.22
C GLY A 376 1.78 3.75 6.73
N LYS A 377 1.63 4.91 7.37
CA LYS A 377 1.68 5.10 8.84
C LYS A 377 0.58 6.05 9.30
N VAL A 378 0.08 5.84 10.53
CA VAL A 378 -0.87 6.75 11.22
C VAL A 378 -0.46 6.87 12.69
N LYS A 379 -0.61 8.06 13.30
CA LYS A 379 -0.40 8.24 14.75
C LYS A 379 -1.38 7.32 15.49
N LYS A 380 -0.94 6.64 16.54
CA LYS A 380 -1.80 5.77 17.35
C LYS A 380 -2.90 6.59 18.03
N PRO A 381 -4.18 6.16 17.98
CA PRO A 381 -5.24 6.78 18.76
C PRO A 381 -4.99 6.59 20.26
N GLU A 382 -5.21 7.65 21.02
CA GLU A 382 -4.98 7.70 22.47
C GLU A 382 -6.12 7.03 23.28
N LYS A 383 -7.11 6.45 22.60
CA LYS A 383 -8.31 5.82 23.17
C LYS A 383 -8.41 4.33 22.83
N ALA A 384 -8.96 3.55 23.75
CA ALA A 384 -9.35 2.15 23.51
C ALA A 384 -10.42 2.05 22.41
N LYS A 385 -10.50 0.89 21.74
CA LYS A 385 -11.29 0.67 20.51
C LYS A 385 -11.03 1.76 19.45
N GLY A 386 -9.77 2.17 19.33
CA GLY A 386 -9.32 3.23 18.43
C GLY A 386 -9.39 2.78 16.98
N LYS A 387 -10.32 3.35 16.22
CA LYS A 387 -10.42 3.16 14.77
C LYS A 387 -9.32 3.94 14.05
N ILE A 388 -8.67 3.30 13.09
CA ILE A 388 -7.63 3.87 12.23
C ILE A 388 -7.96 3.61 10.75
N THR A 389 -7.57 4.55 9.89
CA THR A 389 -7.83 4.47 8.45
C THR A 389 -6.58 4.88 7.68
N PHE A 390 -6.19 4.08 6.70
CA PHE A 390 -5.13 4.37 5.73
C PHE A 390 -5.75 4.58 4.35
N LYS A 391 -5.26 5.56 3.59
CA LYS A 391 -5.54 5.73 2.16
C LYS A 391 -4.24 5.50 1.41
N LEU A 392 -4.19 4.49 0.55
CA LEU A 392 -3.02 4.10 -0.23
C LEU A 392 -3.28 4.41 -1.70
N ASN A 393 -2.49 5.33 -2.26
CA ASN A 393 -2.39 5.53 -3.70
C ASN A 393 -1.62 4.36 -4.31
N ILE A 394 -2.15 3.77 -5.38
CA ILE A 394 -1.55 2.62 -6.09
C ILE A 394 -1.08 2.96 -7.50
N SER A 395 -1.08 4.25 -7.88
CA SER A 395 -0.54 4.71 -9.17
C SER A 395 0.94 4.30 -9.28
N GLY A 396 1.31 3.59 -10.36
CA GLY A 396 2.65 3.02 -10.52
C GLY A 396 2.95 1.77 -9.66
N HIS A 397 1.96 1.27 -8.90
CA HIS A 397 2.09 0.11 -8.01
C HIS A 397 0.96 -0.92 -8.23
N PRO A 398 0.88 -1.55 -9.42
CA PRO A 398 -0.12 -2.58 -9.73
C PRO A 398 -0.05 -3.80 -8.79
N GLU A 399 1.07 -4.03 -8.09
CA GLU A 399 1.16 -5.10 -7.09
C GLU A 399 0.20 -4.93 -5.91
N TYR A 400 -0.20 -3.69 -5.59
CA TYR A 400 -1.11 -3.44 -4.48
C TYR A 400 -2.54 -3.89 -4.78
N ALA A 401 -2.98 -3.90 -6.05
CA ALA A 401 -4.32 -4.39 -6.41
C ALA A 401 -4.47 -5.91 -6.18
N GLN A 402 -3.43 -6.70 -6.48
CA GLN A 402 -3.39 -8.13 -6.19
C GLN A 402 -3.00 -8.45 -4.73
N GLY A 403 -2.57 -7.43 -3.99
CA GLY A 403 -1.79 -7.55 -2.77
C GLY A 403 -2.53 -7.92 -1.49
N LYS A 404 -1.75 -8.34 -0.49
CA LYS A 404 -2.20 -8.74 0.85
C LYS A 404 -1.66 -7.75 1.89
N PHE A 405 -2.49 -7.35 2.83
CA PHE A 405 -2.19 -6.30 3.79
C PHE A 405 -2.54 -6.69 5.22
N ALA A 406 -1.86 -6.08 6.19
CA ALA A 406 -2.16 -6.17 7.61
C ALA A 406 -1.75 -4.88 8.34
N ILE A 407 -2.22 -4.72 9.58
CA ILE A 407 -1.72 -3.69 10.50
C ILE A 407 -0.48 -4.23 11.22
N GLY A 408 0.56 -3.40 11.27
CA GLY A 408 1.79 -3.69 12.00
C GLY A 408 2.17 -2.58 12.98
N ILE A 409 3.11 -2.93 13.86
CA ILE A 409 3.89 -2.01 14.69
C ILE A 409 5.37 -2.11 14.31
N LYS A 410 6.16 -1.13 14.73
CA LYS A 410 7.61 -1.18 14.62
C LYS A 410 8.24 -1.89 15.82
N LYS A 411 9.23 -2.76 15.56
CA LYS A 411 10.00 -3.52 16.58
C LYS A 411 11.44 -3.02 16.70
N SER A 412 12.06 -2.62 15.59
CA SER A 412 13.40 -2.02 15.52
C SER A 412 13.47 -0.99 14.38
N LYS A 413 14.63 -0.36 14.12
CA LYS A 413 14.77 0.62 13.02
C LYS A 413 14.21 0.13 11.67
N SER A 414 14.35 -1.16 11.36
CA SER A 414 13.90 -1.82 10.11
C SER A 414 12.80 -2.88 10.27
N ALA A 415 12.67 -3.52 11.45
CA ALA A 415 11.75 -4.66 11.62
C ALA A 415 10.33 -4.24 12.07
N TYR A 416 9.32 -4.86 11.45
CA TYR A 416 7.90 -4.70 11.80
C TYR A 416 7.33 -6.01 12.36
N SER A 417 6.24 -5.91 13.14
CA SER A 417 5.50 -7.07 13.65
C SER A 417 4.01 -6.87 13.42
N VAL A 418 3.34 -7.89 12.87
CA VAL A 418 1.92 -7.86 12.50
C VAL A 418 1.04 -8.00 13.74
N ILE A 419 0.03 -7.14 13.87
CA ILE A 419 -0.89 -7.07 15.02
C ILE A 419 -2.37 -7.30 14.66
N SER A 420 -2.65 -7.70 13.41
CA SER A 420 -3.99 -8.02 12.92
C SER A 420 -4.02 -9.31 12.10
N PRO A 421 -5.23 -9.81 11.75
CA PRO A 421 -5.41 -10.68 10.59
C PRO A 421 -4.81 -10.07 9.31
N LYS A 422 -4.61 -10.89 8.28
CA LYS A 422 -4.14 -10.49 6.94
C LYS A 422 -5.33 -10.55 5.98
N SER A 423 -5.45 -9.60 5.06
CA SER A 423 -6.54 -9.59 4.07
C SER A 423 -6.06 -9.12 2.70
N TYR A 424 -6.63 -9.68 1.63
CA TYR A 424 -6.45 -9.18 0.27
C TYR A 424 -7.39 -8.01 0.00
N VAL A 425 -7.16 -7.26 -1.09
CA VAL A 425 -8.03 -6.16 -1.52
C VAL A 425 -9.36 -6.70 -2.09
N SER A 426 -10.50 -6.30 -1.53
CA SER A 426 -11.81 -6.48 -2.20
C SER A 426 -12.18 -5.26 -3.06
N ASN A 427 -13.20 -5.41 -3.90
CA ASN A 427 -13.67 -4.39 -4.87
C ASN A 427 -12.56 -3.82 -5.79
N PRO A 428 -11.73 -4.67 -6.45
CA PRO A 428 -10.67 -4.20 -7.35
C PRO A 428 -11.20 -3.35 -8.51
N GLU A 429 -12.45 -3.56 -8.95
CA GLU A 429 -13.09 -2.76 -10.00
C GLU A 429 -13.26 -1.28 -9.65
N LYS A 430 -13.19 -0.91 -8.36
CA LYS A 430 -13.18 0.49 -7.93
C LYS A 430 -11.82 1.17 -8.08
N LEU A 431 -10.75 0.41 -8.30
CA LEU A 431 -9.40 0.95 -8.53
C LEU A 431 -9.19 1.39 -9.98
N SER A 432 -9.95 0.82 -10.91
CA SER A 432 -9.76 1.00 -12.36
C SER A 432 -10.03 2.43 -12.82
N THR A 433 -9.10 2.95 -13.63
CA THR A 433 -9.26 4.16 -14.45
C THR A 433 -10.30 3.96 -15.56
N ASN A 434 -10.55 2.72 -15.99
CA ASN A 434 -11.51 2.39 -17.03
C ASN A 434 -12.85 1.91 -16.45
N THR A 435 -13.76 2.87 -16.29
CA THR A 435 -15.13 2.68 -15.78
C THR A 435 -16.17 2.40 -16.87
N ALA A 436 -15.77 2.26 -18.14
CA ALA A 436 -16.69 2.00 -19.25
C ALA A 436 -17.45 0.68 -19.04
N ALA A 437 -18.73 0.64 -19.43
CA ALA A 437 -19.62 -0.50 -19.17
C ALA A 437 -19.13 -1.83 -19.79
N TYR A 438 -19.66 -2.95 -19.28
CA TYR A 438 -19.43 -4.27 -19.88
C TYR A 438 -20.16 -4.35 -21.22
N PHE A 439 -19.39 -4.47 -22.31
CA PHE A 439 -19.97 -4.56 -23.65
C PHE A 439 -20.84 -5.81 -23.81
N VAL A 440 -22.01 -5.64 -24.41
CA VAL A 440 -23.00 -6.69 -24.63
C VAL A 440 -23.21 -6.88 -26.13
N PRO A 441 -22.84 -8.03 -26.71
CA PRO A 441 -23.06 -8.28 -28.13
C PRO A 441 -24.55 -8.43 -28.44
N GLY A 442 -24.95 -8.04 -29.66
CA GLY A 442 -26.36 -8.04 -30.08
C GLY A 442 -27.01 -9.42 -30.14
N THR A 443 -26.22 -10.49 -30.36
CA THR A 443 -26.64 -11.90 -30.31
C THR A 443 -25.65 -12.68 -29.46
N LYS A 444 -25.98 -13.93 -29.09
CA LYS A 444 -25.06 -14.78 -28.29
C LYS A 444 -24.01 -15.50 -29.14
N LYS A 445 -24.07 -15.40 -30.47
CA LYS A 445 -23.31 -16.24 -31.40
C LYS A 445 -21.84 -15.82 -31.46
N GLY A 446 -20.94 -16.77 -31.22
CA GLY A 446 -19.51 -16.60 -31.43
C GLY A 446 -18.82 -17.83 -32.02
N ILE A 447 -17.55 -17.66 -32.34
CA ILE A 447 -16.68 -18.71 -32.89
C ILE A 447 -15.25 -18.54 -32.36
N GLN A 448 -14.53 -19.65 -32.23
CA GLN A 448 -13.09 -19.64 -32.00
C GLN A 448 -12.39 -19.22 -33.30
N ALA A 449 -11.65 -18.10 -33.26
CA ALA A 449 -10.97 -17.54 -34.44
C ALA A 449 -9.85 -16.56 -34.02
N THR A 450 -8.76 -16.55 -34.80
CA THR A 450 -7.69 -15.54 -34.71
C THR A 450 -7.66 -14.57 -35.90
N ASP A 451 -8.46 -14.80 -36.94
CA ASP A 451 -8.65 -13.89 -38.08
C ASP A 451 -10.04 -13.20 -38.05
N ILE A 452 -10.04 -11.89 -38.24
CA ILE A 452 -11.23 -11.03 -38.36
C ILE A 452 -12.09 -11.37 -39.60
N ASN A 453 -11.50 -11.97 -40.64
CA ASN A 453 -12.26 -12.38 -41.83
C ASN A 453 -13.20 -13.54 -41.51
N GLU A 454 -12.83 -14.48 -40.63
CA GLU A 454 -13.70 -15.58 -40.20
C GLU A 454 -14.88 -15.04 -39.37
N LEU A 455 -14.60 -14.11 -38.47
CA LEU A 455 -15.60 -13.45 -37.63
C LEU A 455 -16.62 -12.66 -38.47
N THR A 456 -16.14 -11.92 -39.47
CA THR A 456 -17.00 -11.14 -40.37
C THR A 456 -17.74 -12.02 -41.38
N ASP A 457 -17.11 -13.04 -41.96
CA ASP A 457 -17.76 -13.98 -42.88
C ASP A 457 -18.86 -14.79 -42.17
N THR A 458 -18.64 -15.21 -40.92
CA THR A 458 -19.67 -15.91 -40.12
C THR A 458 -20.70 -14.97 -39.47
N LYS A 459 -20.49 -13.65 -39.54
CA LYS A 459 -21.26 -12.61 -38.81
C LYS A 459 -21.28 -12.83 -37.29
N SER A 460 -20.20 -13.36 -36.72
CA SER A 460 -20.11 -13.65 -35.29
C SER A 460 -20.05 -12.37 -34.45
N LYS A 461 -20.61 -12.41 -33.24
CA LYS A 461 -20.67 -11.27 -32.30
C LYS A 461 -19.89 -11.50 -31.01
N THR A 462 -19.37 -12.69 -30.80
CA THR A 462 -18.31 -12.99 -29.83
C THR A 462 -17.16 -13.73 -30.53
N VAL A 463 -15.91 -13.42 -30.14
CA VAL A 463 -14.71 -14.21 -30.50
C VAL A 463 -14.18 -14.92 -29.26
N PHE A 464 -13.60 -16.10 -29.47
CA PHE A 464 -12.75 -16.80 -28.51
C PHE A 464 -11.38 -17.07 -29.13
N PHE A 465 -10.30 -16.89 -28.36
CA PHE A 465 -8.97 -17.38 -28.69
C PHE A 465 -8.23 -17.87 -27.46
N ASN A 466 -7.33 -18.84 -27.65
CA ASN A 466 -6.33 -19.18 -26.65
C ASN A 466 -5.20 -18.15 -26.69
N LEU A 467 -4.70 -17.79 -25.50
CA LEU A 467 -3.53 -16.94 -25.29
C LEU A 467 -2.51 -17.75 -24.49
N TYR A 468 -1.45 -18.19 -25.18
CA TYR A 468 -0.43 -19.06 -24.59
C TYR A 468 0.60 -18.25 -23.80
N ILE A 469 1.16 -18.87 -22.76
CA ILE A 469 2.19 -18.22 -21.94
C ILE A 469 3.56 -18.26 -22.63
N SER A 470 3.80 -19.20 -23.56
CA SER A 470 4.96 -19.13 -24.46
C SER A 470 4.95 -17.89 -25.35
N ASP A 471 3.81 -17.54 -25.97
CA ASP A 471 3.67 -16.30 -26.76
C ASP A 471 4.02 -15.06 -25.94
N LEU A 472 3.58 -15.00 -24.67
CA LEU A 472 3.92 -13.90 -23.76
C LEU A 472 5.41 -13.90 -23.35
N MET A 473 6.09 -15.05 -23.42
CA MET A 473 7.50 -15.23 -23.10
C MET A 473 8.46 -15.10 -24.29
N ARG A 474 7.94 -15.00 -25.52
CA ARG A 474 8.72 -14.83 -26.75
C ARG A 474 9.63 -13.60 -26.70
N LYS A 475 10.91 -13.82 -27.05
CA LYS A 475 11.98 -12.80 -27.07
C LYS A 475 12.41 -12.37 -28.47
N ASP A 476 12.00 -13.09 -29.50
CA ASP A 476 12.44 -12.92 -30.89
C ASP A 476 12.09 -11.55 -31.48
N SER A 477 10.96 -10.98 -31.07
CA SER A 477 10.46 -9.71 -31.60
C SER A 477 9.53 -9.01 -30.60
N GLY A 478 9.48 -7.67 -30.65
CA GLY A 478 8.43 -6.90 -30.00
C GLY A 478 8.38 -6.94 -28.46
N VAL A 479 9.51 -7.18 -27.79
CA VAL A 479 9.57 -7.29 -26.32
C VAL A 479 9.37 -5.92 -25.64
N GLU A 480 8.43 -5.85 -24.70
CA GLU A 480 8.18 -4.70 -23.84
C GLU A 480 8.77 -4.90 -22.43
N THR A 481 9.16 -3.79 -21.79
CA THR A 481 9.69 -3.76 -20.43
C THR A 481 8.60 -3.35 -19.44
N TYR A 482 8.37 -4.16 -18.40
CA TYR A 482 7.33 -3.94 -17.40
C TYR A 482 7.91 -3.94 -15.98
N LYS A 483 7.51 -2.98 -15.12
CA LYS A 483 7.98 -2.86 -13.73
C LYS A 483 6.87 -3.29 -12.77
N TYR A 484 7.11 -4.30 -11.94
CA TYR A 484 6.14 -4.85 -10.99
C TYR A 484 6.78 -5.13 -9.63
N ASN A 485 6.23 -4.55 -8.55
CA ASN A 485 6.77 -4.68 -7.18
C ASN A 485 8.29 -4.43 -7.08
N GLY A 486 8.81 -3.42 -7.78
CA GLY A 486 10.23 -3.06 -7.77
C GLY A 486 11.16 -3.96 -8.59
N LYS A 487 10.65 -4.98 -9.30
CA LYS A 487 11.42 -5.81 -10.24
C LYS A 487 11.03 -5.49 -11.69
N THR A 488 12.03 -5.48 -12.57
CA THR A 488 11.84 -5.41 -14.03
C THR A 488 11.55 -6.79 -14.62
N TYR A 489 10.61 -6.83 -15.54
CA TYR A 489 10.18 -7.98 -16.33
C TYR A 489 10.19 -7.62 -17.81
N HIS A 490 10.30 -8.64 -18.66
CA HIS A 490 10.27 -8.50 -20.11
C HIS A 490 9.23 -9.49 -20.65
N PHE A 491 8.28 -8.98 -21.44
CA PHE A 491 7.15 -9.74 -21.97
C PHE A 491 6.93 -9.37 -23.44
N ASN A 492 6.39 -10.30 -24.23
CA ASN A 492 6.08 -10.01 -25.62
C ASN A 492 4.98 -8.94 -25.76
N GLY A 493 5.08 -8.11 -26.80
CA GLY A 493 4.09 -7.09 -27.15
C GLY A 493 2.72 -7.65 -27.54
N LEU A 494 2.64 -8.92 -27.94
CA LEU A 494 1.40 -9.61 -28.37
C LEU A 494 0.66 -8.87 -29.50
N TYR A 495 1.40 -8.20 -30.39
CA TYR A 495 0.83 -7.23 -31.34
C TYR A 495 -0.26 -7.79 -32.27
N GLY A 496 -0.17 -9.06 -32.67
CA GLY A 496 -1.22 -9.74 -33.44
C GLY A 496 -2.55 -9.84 -32.67
N TYR A 497 -2.50 -10.28 -31.40
CA TYR A 497 -3.67 -10.30 -30.52
C TYR A 497 -4.19 -8.88 -30.23
N VAL A 498 -3.30 -7.90 -30.02
CA VAL A 498 -3.69 -6.48 -29.84
C VAL A 498 -4.47 -5.97 -31.05
N TYR A 499 -4.00 -6.24 -32.27
CA TYR A 499 -4.66 -5.85 -33.51
C TYR A 499 -6.03 -6.52 -33.68
N LEU A 500 -6.11 -7.85 -33.46
CA LEU A 500 -7.38 -8.59 -33.48
C LEU A 500 -8.39 -8.03 -32.46
N VAL A 501 -7.96 -7.76 -31.22
CA VAL A 501 -8.81 -7.20 -30.16
C VAL A 501 -9.31 -5.81 -30.54
N GLN A 502 -8.44 -4.93 -31.06
CA GLN A 502 -8.82 -3.60 -31.56
C GLN A 502 -9.87 -3.68 -32.67
N GLN A 503 -9.65 -4.54 -33.68
CA GLN A 503 -10.61 -4.77 -34.76
C GLN A 503 -11.95 -5.33 -34.26
N CYS A 504 -11.92 -6.26 -33.30
CA CYS A 504 -13.13 -6.81 -32.69
C CYS A 504 -13.92 -5.74 -31.92
N ASN A 505 -13.24 -4.97 -31.07
CA ASN A 505 -13.85 -3.88 -30.31
C ASN A 505 -14.49 -2.84 -31.26
N ALA A 506 -13.77 -2.42 -32.32
CA ALA A 506 -14.27 -1.47 -33.31
C ALA A 506 -15.48 -1.99 -34.13
N LYS A 507 -15.62 -3.31 -34.32
CA LYS A 507 -16.74 -3.94 -35.03
C LYS A 507 -17.89 -4.38 -34.11
N GLY A 508 -17.84 -4.05 -32.81
CA GLY A 508 -18.86 -4.47 -31.84
C GLY A 508 -18.91 -5.98 -31.62
N ILE A 509 -17.74 -6.63 -31.61
CA ILE A 509 -17.54 -8.05 -31.32
C ILE A 509 -16.98 -8.17 -29.90
N GLN A 510 -17.66 -8.95 -29.04
CA GLN A 510 -17.19 -9.21 -27.68
C GLN A 510 -15.99 -10.15 -27.70
N VAL A 511 -14.91 -9.77 -27.01
CA VAL A 511 -13.68 -10.58 -26.97
C VAL A 511 -13.63 -11.45 -25.72
N THR A 512 -13.42 -12.75 -25.93
CA THR A 512 -13.10 -13.76 -24.91
C THR A 512 -11.70 -14.31 -25.16
N ALA A 513 -10.87 -14.42 -24.11
CA ALA A 513 -9.55 -15.02 -24.19
C ALA A 513 -9.34 -16.05 -23.08
N GLN A 514 -8.75 -17.20 -23.41
CA GLN A 514 -8.38 -18.25 -22.46
C GLN A 514 -6.86 -18.25 -22.23
N ILE A 515 -6.42 -18.05 -20.99
CA ILE A 515 -5.00 -18.11 -20.62
C ILE A 515 -4.66 -19.55 -20.24
N SER A 516 -3.73 -20.15 -20.99
CA SER A 516 -3.23 -21.52 -20.75
C SER A 516 -1.70 -21.56 -20.73
N ILE A 517 -1.12 -22.37 -19.85
CA ILE A 517 0.30 -22.69 -19.89
C ILE A 517 0.47 -23.90 -20.82
N ASP A 518 0.97 -23.63 -22.02
CA ASP A 518 1.33 -24.62 -23.02
C ASP A 518 2.66 -25.34 -22.68
N ARG A 519 2.87 -26.52 -23.26
CA ARG A 519 4.05 -27.37 -23.03
C ARG A 519 5.26 -26.83 -23.82
N ASN A 520 6.00 -25.89 -23.25
CA ASN A 520 7.09 -25.18 -23.92
C ASN A 520 8.28 -24.93 -22.98
N ALA A 521 9.51 -24.95 -23.49
CA ALA A 521 10.72 -24.72 -22.69
C ALA A 521 10.71 -23.35 -21.98
N SER A 522 10.10 -22.33 -22.59
CA SER A 522 9.96 -20.98 -21.99
C SER A 522 8.97 -20.93 -20.82
N THR A 523 8.04 -21.89 -20.72
CA THR A 523 7.01 -21.95 -19.67
C THR A 523 7.42 -22.83 -18.48
N GLN A 524 8.50 -23.62 -18.60
CA GLN A 524 8.98 -24.60 -17.63
C GLN A 524 9.14 -24.07 -16.19
N ARG A 525 9.48 -22.79 -16.02
CA ARG A 525 9.64 -22.14 -14.71
C ARG A 525 8.33 -21.76 -14.01
N PHE A 526 7.18 -21.98 -14.65
CA PHE A 526 5.85 -21.62 -14.13
C PHE A 526 5.08 -22.80 -13.55
N ILE A 527 5.53 -24.02 -13.82
CA ILE A 527 4.87 -25.28 -13.44
C ILE A 527 5.55 -25.89 -12.21
N THR A 528 4.99 -26.97 -11.67
CA THR A 528 5.60 -27.71 -10.53
C THR A 528 6.66 -28.71 -10.99
N GLY A 529 6.56 -29.19 -12.22
CA GLY A 529 7.48 -30.10 -12.90
C GLY A 529 6.82 -30.61 -14.19
N ASN A 530 7.59 -31.32 -15.02
CA ASN A 530 7.03 -31.98 -16.19
C ASN A 530 5.92 -32.98 -15.79
N SER A 531 4.91 -33.10 -16.64
CA SER A 531 3.93 -34.17 -16.49
C SER A 531 4.55 -35.51 -16.91
N PRO A 532 4.34 -36.59 -16.15
CA PRO A 532 4.63 -37.95 -16.60
C PRO A 532 3.58 -38.48 -17.59
N TYR A 533 2.51 -37.73 -17.83
CA TYR A 533 1.34 -38.15 -18.59
C TYR A 533 1.40 -37.66 -20.03
N ALA A 534 1.21 -38.58 -20.98
CA ALA A 534 1.24 -38.27 -22.42
C ALA A 534 0.06 -37.36 -22.82
N GLU A 535 -1.08 -37.45 -22.15
CA GLU A 535 -2.26 -36.63 -22.43
C GLU A 535 -2.10 -35.14 -22.09
N THR A 536 -1.02 -34.71 -21.43
CA THR A 536 -0.88 -33.34 -20.91
C THR A 536 -0.63 -32.31 -22.01
N ALA A 537 -1.74 -31.70 -22.44
CA ALA A 537 -1.83 -30.60 -23.38
C ALA A 537 -1.57 -29.22 -22.71
N TYR A 538 -1.93 -29.06 -21.43
CA TYR A 538 -1.77 -27.81 -20.68
C TYR A 538 -1.43 -28.01 -19.19
N TYR A 539 -0.72 -27.02 -18.64
CA TYR A 539 -0.30 -26.94 -17.24
C TYR A 539 -1.01 -25.83 -16.46
N GLY A 540 -0.99 -25.96 -15.14
CA GLY A 540 -1.45 -24.94 -14.21
C GLY A 540 -0.31 -24.31 -13.39
N TRP A 541 -0.58 -23.13 -12.84
CA TRP A 541 0.42 -22.30 -12.16
C TRP A 541 0.93 -22.90 -10.84
N ASN A 542 2.26 -22.95 -10.67
CA ASN A 542 2.92 -23.21 -9.40
C ASN A 542 2.88 -21.98 -8.50
N THR A 543 1.73 -21.77 -7.85
CA THR A 543 1.50 -20.63 -6.96
C THR A 543 2.27 -20.69 -5.63
N ASP A 544 2.83 -21.85 -5.29
CA ASP A 544 3.59 -22.07 -4.05
C ASP A 544 4.99 -21.47 -4.11
N ASN A 545 5.67 -21.61 -5.26
CA ASN A 545 6.96 -20.97 -5.50
C ASN A 545 6.78 -19.44 -5.59
N SER A 546 7.41 -18.69 -4.68
CA SER A 546 7.23 -17.24 -4.56
C SER A 546 7.74 -16.46 -5.78
N THR A 547 8.83 -16.92 -6.42
CA THR A 547 9.41 -16.30 -7.62
C THR A 547 8.53 -16.54 -8.85
N THR A 548 8.04 -17.78 -9.01
CA THR A 548 7.05 -18.14 -10.03
C THR A 548 5.78 -17.32 -9.86
N ARG A 549 5.21 -17.33 -8.65
CA ARG A 549 4.01 -16.58 -8.28
C ARG A 549 4.16 -15.08 -8.57
N GLN A 550 5.26 -14.43 -8.18
CA GLN A 550 5.46 -13.01 -8.46
C GLN A 550 5.55 -12.72 -9.97
N THR A 551 6.05 -13.66 -10.76
CA THR A 551 6.11 -13.53 -12.22
C THR A 551 4.73 -13.70 -12.86
N MET A 552 3.93 -14.66 -12.39
CA MET A 552 2.51 -14.80 -12.76
C MET A 552 1.70 -13.53 -12.42
N GLU A 553 1.87 -13.00 -11.21
CA GLU A 553 1.21 -11.76 -10.80
C GLU A 553 1.61 -10.56 -11.68
N ALA A 554 2.89 -10.46 -12.08
CA ALA A 554 3.37 -9.45 -13.03
C ALA A 554 2.77 -9.63 -14.44
N MET A 555 2.69 -10.88 -14.93
CA MET A 555 2.07 -11.21 -16.22
C MET A 555 0.59 -10.81 -16.26
N PHE A 556 -0.18 -11.16 -15.23
CA PHE A 556 -1.60 -10.81 -15.16
C PHE A 556 -1.83 -9.31 -15.06
N ALA A 557 -0.96 -8.57 -14.36
CA ALA A 557 -1.02 -7.11 -14.31
C ALA A 557 -0.73 -6.48 -15.68
N TYR A 558 0.35 -6.89 -16.35
CA TYR A 558 0.68 -6.46 -17.72
C TYR A 558 -0.45 -6.76 -18.71
N LEU A 559 -0.98 -7.99 -18.72
CA LEU A 559 -2.11 -8.38 -19.58
C LEU A 559 -3.38 -7.57 -19.27
N GLY A 560 -3.68 -7.34 -17.99
CA GLY A 560 -4.80 -6.51 -17.55
C GLY A 560 -4.70 -5.06 -18.03
N GLU A 561 -3.53 -4.43 -17.89
CA GLU A 561 -3.26 -3.07 -18.35
C GLU A 561 -3.27 -2.97 -19.89
N LYS A 562 -2.72 -3.97 -20.57
CA LYS A 562 -2.63 -4.00 -22.04
C LYS A 562 -3.99 -4.15 -22.71
N PHE A 563 -4.79 -5.10 -22.21
CA PHE A 563 -6.13 -5.43 -22.69
C PHE A 563 -7.23 -4.87 -21.76
N GLY A 564 -6.97 -3.72 -21.13
CA GLY A 564 -7.92 -2.94 -20.33
C GLY A 564 -8.27 -1.58 -20.94
N LYS A 565 -7.75 -1.26 -22.14
CA LYS A 565 -7.85 0.08 -22.77
C LYS A 565 -9.17 0.25 -23.52
N ASN A 566 -9.67 1.48 -23.68
CA ASN A 566 -10.99 1.70 -24.31
C ASN A 566 -11.08 1.23 -25.77
N ASN A 567 -9.98 1.28 -26.51
CA ASN A 567 -9.86 0.78 -27.88
C ASN A 567 -9.28 -0.63 -27.98
N CYS A 568 -8.84 -1.23 -26.88
CA CYS A 568 -8.23 -2.56 -26.84
C CYS A 568 -8.52 -3.24 -25.50
N TYR A 569 -9.63 -3.97 -25.42
CA TYR A 569 -10.06 -4.69 -24.22
C TYR A 569 -10.61 -6.09 -24.47
N ILE A 570 -10.22 -7.01 -23.58
CA ILE A 570 -10.83 -8.33 -23.44
C ILE A 570 -11.97 -8.23 -22.43
N SER A 571 -13.17 -8.68 -22.85
CA SER A 571 -14.40 -8.59 -22.03
C SER A 571 -14.51 -9.76 -21.06
N ASN A 572 -14.12 -10.96 -21.52
CA ASN A 572 -14.22 -12.21 -20.78
C ASN A 572 -12.84 -12.88 -20.74
N TRP A 573 -12.32 -13.17 -19.54
CA TRP A 573 -11.05 -13.87 -19.36
C TRP A 573 -11.32 -15.25 -18.75
N ILE A 574 -10.78 -16.30 -19.35
CA ILE A 574 -10.86 -17.68 -18.84
C ILE A 574 -9.47 -18.08 -18.36
N LEU A 575 -9.37 -18.74 -17.19
CA LEU A 575 -8.10 -19.24 -16.67
C LEU A 575 -8.06 -20.77 -16.71
N GLY A 576 -7.15 -21.31 -17.52
CA GLY A 576 -7.04 -22.74 -17.79
C GLY A 576 -8.16 -23.28 -18.67
N ASN A 577 -7.90 -24.41 -19.34
CA ASN A 577 -8.91 -25.16 -20.09
C ASN A 577 -9.45 -26.31 -19.20
N GLU A 578 -10.77 -26.56 -19.24
CA GLU A 578 -11.43 -27.74 -18.65
C GLU A 578 -10.81 -28.24 -17.32
N VAL A 579 -10.68 -27.39 -16.31
CA VAL A 579 -9.67 -27.57 -15.26
C VAL A 579 -9.92 -28.77 -14.34
N ASN A 580 -11.14 -29.34 -14.35
CA ASN A 580 -11.44 -30.59 -13.67
C ASN A 580 -10.80 -31.83 -14.35
N SER A 581 -10.43 -31.73 -15.62
CA SER A 581 -9.67 -32.71 -16.40
C SER A 581 -8.16 -32.50 -16.27
N ALA A 582 -7.69 -32.51 -15.03
CA ALA A 582 -6.40 -31.95 -14.61
C ALA A 582 -5.15 -32.52 -15.32
N SER A 583 -4.98 -33.84 -15.51
CA SER A 583 -3.79 -34.36 -16.21
C SER A 583 -3.77 -34.06 -17.71
N GLY A 584 -4.93 -33.82 -18.34
CA GLY A 584 -5.00 -33.35 -19.73
C GLY A 584 -4.76 -31.85 -19.85
N TYR A 585 -5.56 -31.05 -19.13
CA TYR A 585 -5.79 -29.65 -19.48
C TYR A 585 -5.49 -28.62 -18.38
N TYR A 586 -5.05 -29.04 -17.18
CA TYR A 586 -4.57 -28.09 -16.15
C TYR A 586 -3.62 -28.76 -15.14
N TYR A 587 -2.52 -29.37 -15.62
CA TYR A 587 -1.66 -30.16 -14.75
C TYR A 587 -0.81 -29.30 -13.81
N VAL A 588 -0.97 -29.49 -12.50
CA VAL A 588 -0.24 -28.79 -11.43
C VAL A 588 0.66 -29.72 -10.61
N GLY A 589 0.93 -30.94 -11.08
CA GLY A 589 1.61 -31.98 -10.30
C GLY A 589 0.64 -32.93 -9.59
N ASN A 590 1.16 -34.04 -9.10
CA ASN A 590 0.41 -35.09 -8.40
C ASN A 590 0.07 -34.68 -6.95
N VAL A 591 -0.79 -33.67 -6.81
CA VAL A 591 -1.21 -33.08 -5.54
C VAL A 591 -2.61 -33.55 -5.12
N SER A 592 -2.97 -33.38 -3.84
CA SER A 592 -4.34 -33.65 -3.38
C SER A 592 -5.36 -32.67 -3.98
N PHE A 593 -6.62 -33.08 -4.12
CA PHE A 593 -7.66 -32.24 -4.72
C PHE A 593 -7.85 -30.89 -3.99
N SER A 594 -7.76 -30.87 -2.66
CA SER A 594 -7.78 -29.63 -1.88
C SER A 594 -6.60 -28.70 -2.22
N LYS A 595 -5.41 -29.28 -2.47
CA LYS A 595 -4.23 -28.53 -2.90
C LYS A 595 -4.37 -28.01 -4.34
N PHE A 596 -4.87 -28.83 -5.26
CA PHE A 596 -5.24 -28.45 -6.63
C PHE A 596 -6.16 -27.21 -6.62
N ILE A 597 -7.29 -27.29 -5.90
CA ILE A 597 -8.26 -26.19 -5.78
C ILE A 597 -7.62 -24.95 -5.16
N SER A 598 -6.75 -25.10 -4.16
CA SER A 598 -6.08 -23.95 -3.54
C SER A 598 -5.07 -23.26 -4.46
N MET A 599 -4.37 -24.00 -5.33
CA MET A 599 -3.45 -23.43 -6.32
C MET A 599 -4.21 -22.74 -7.45
N TYR A 600 -5.26 -23.39 -7.98
CA TYR A 600 -6.16 -22.79 -8.97
C TYR A 600 -6.79 -21.49 -8.46
N SER A 601 -7.35 -21.51 -7.25
CA SER A 601 -8.03 -20.35 -6.65
C SER A 601 -7.10 -19.16 -6.41
N GLU A 602 -5.81 -19.38 -6.10
CA GLU A 602 -4.85 -18.29 -5.96
C GLU A 602 -4.48 -17.66 -7.31
N ALA A 603 -4.22 -18.48 -8.34
CA ALA A 603 -3.99 -17.97 -9.69
C ALA A 603 -5.22 -17.20 -10.22
N PHE A 604 -6.43 -17.74 -9.99
CA PHE A 604 -7.69 -17.08 -10.34
C PHE A 604 -7.86 -15.74 -9.63
N ARG A 605 -7.59 -15.66 -8.32
CA ARG A 605 -7.67 -14.43 -7.53
C ARG A 605 -6.70 -13.37 -8.03
N CYS A 606 -5.48 -13.75 -8.41
CA CYS A 606 -4.50 -12.84 -8.99
C CYS A 606 -4.99 -12.28 -10.35
N LEU A 607 -5.43 -13.14 -11.27
CA LEU A 607 -5.99 -12.71 -12.56
C LEU A 607 -7.22 -11.81 -12.39
N TYR A 608 -8.15 -12.19 -11.50
CA TYR A 608 -9.33 -11.39 -11.16
C TYR A 608 -8.93 -9.99 -10.69
N ASN A 609 -8.05 -9.88 -9.69
CA ASN A 609 -7.67 -8.56 -9.18
C ASN A 609 -6.97 -7.71 -10.24
N ALA A 610 -6.05 -8.28 -11.02
CA ALA A 610 -5.32 -7.57 -12.07
C ALA A 610 -6.25 -7.06 -13.21
N VAL A 611 -7.07 -7.95 -13.76
CA VAL A 611 -8.04 -7.61 -14.82
C VAL A 611 -9.03 -6.56 -14.32
N LYS A 612 -9.61 -6.75 -13.13
CA LYS A 612 -10.63 -5.85 -12.58
C LYS A 612 -10.06 -4.50 -12.16
N SER A 613 -8.82 -4.44 -11.64
CA SER A 613 -8.16 -3.17 -11.35
C SER A 613 -7.72 -2.42 -12.60
N SER A 614 -7.58 -3.10 -13.74
CA SER A 614 -7.25 -2.46 -15.02
C SER A 614 -8.50 -2.00 -15.78
N ARG A 615 -9.49 -2.88 -15.94
CA ARG A 615 -10.82 -2.55 -16.48
C ARG A 615 -11.94 -3.12 -15.61
N GLY A 616 -12.63 -2.23 -14.89
CA GLY A 616 -13.64 -2.60 -13.90
C GLY A 616 -14.81 -3.44 -14.43
N SER A 617 -15.13 -3.32 -15.72
CA SER A 617 -16.25 -4.04 -16.34
C SER A 617 -15.98 -5.51 -16.67
N SER A 618 -14.72 -5.91 -16.88
CA SER A 618 -14.41 -7.23 -17.43
C SER A 618 -14.76 -8.34 -16.45
N LYS A 619 -14.97 -9.55 -16.97
CA LYS A 619 -15.33 -10.76 -16.21
C LYS A 619 -14.21 -11.79 -16.26
N VAL A 620 -14.09 -12.59 -15.21
CA VAL A 620 -13.16 -13.73 -15.15
C VAL A 620 -13.94 -15.02 -14.88
N PHE A 621 -13.55 -16.10 -15.55
CA PHE A 621 -14.29 -17.35 -15.70
C PHE A 621 -13.43 -18.57 -15.37
N ILE A 622 -13.99 -19.53 -14.63
CA ILE A 622 -13.43 -20.90 -14.50
C ILE A 622 -13.91 -21.74 -15.69
N CYS A 623 -13.05 -22.56 -16.29
CA CYS A 623 -13.38 -23.45 -17.40
C CYS A 623 -13.62 -24.88 -16.90
N LEU A 624 -14.74 -25.52 -17.27
CA LEU A 624 -15.09 -26.90 -16.88
C LEU A 624 -15.73 -27.69 -18.04
N ASP A 625 -15.54 -29.00 -18.04
CA ASP A 625 -16.07 -29.93 -19.05
C ASP A 625 -17.48 -30.47 -18.73
N ASN A 626 -18.02 -31.28 -19.65
CA ASN A 626 -19.35 -31.88 -19.54
C ASN A 626 -19.50 -32.97 -18.44
N CYS A 627 -18.41 -33.39 -17.78
CA CYS A 627 -18.40 -34.49 -16.81
C CYS A 627 -18.90 -34.02 -15.44
N TRP A 628 -20.21 -33.86 -15.30
CA TRP A 628 -20.83 -33.16 -14.19
C TRP A 628 -20.72 -33.88 -12.84
N ASN A 629 -21.20 -35.13 -12.75
CA ASN A 629 -21.03 -35.99 -11.57
C ASN A 629 -20.10 -37.20 -11.83
N GLN A 630 -19.77 -37.48 -13.09
CA GLN A 630 -18.72 -38.44 -13.47
C GLN A 630 -17.34 -37.75 -13.58
N LYS A 631 -16.27 -38.55 -13.61
CA LYS A 631 -14.92 -38.12 -13.99
C LYS A 631 -14.64 -38.39 -15.47
N ASN A 632 -13.92 -37.48 -16.13
CA ASN A 632 -13.37 -37.68 -17.47
C ASN A 632 -12.32 -38.83 -17.47
N ALA A 633 -11.92 -39.36 -18.62
CA ALA A 633 -11.09 -40.57 -18.72
C ALA A 633 -9.60 -40.39 -18.33
N PHE A 634 -9.15 -39.15 -18.12
CA PHE A 634 -7.74 -38.82 -17.84
C PHE A 634 -7.21 -39.35 -16.51
N THR A 635 -5.89 -39.50 -16.41
CA THR A 635 -5.22 -40.09 -15.25
C THR A 635 -5.45 -39.32 -13.95
N ILE A 636 -5.53 -38.00 -14.00
CA ILE A 636 -5.93 -37.14 -12.88
C ILE A 636 -7.13 -36.30 -13.30
N CYS A 637 -8.28 -36.64 -12.74
CA CYS A 637 -9.57 -36.11 -13.11
C CYS A 637 -10.52 -35.99 -11.89
N TYR A 638 -11.34 -34.94 -11.94
CA TYR A 638 -12.36 -34.59 -10.97
C TYR A 638 -13.67 -34.31 -11.72
N SER A 639 -14.81 -34.36 -11.03
CA SER A 639 -16.08 -33.98 -11.66
C SER A 639 -16.19 -32.45 -11.72
N ALA A 640 -16.84 -31.92 -12.77
CA ALA A 640 -17.06 -30.49 -12.92
C ALA A 640 -17.83 -29.92 -11.72
N ARG A 641 -18.84 -30.64 -11.19
CA ARG A 641 -19.57 -30.22 -9.99
C ARG A 641 -18.67 -30.07 -8.77
N SER A 642 -17.89 -31.11 -8.43
CA SER A 642 -17.07 -31.09 -7.22
C SER A 642 -15.95 -30.05 -7.31
N THR A 643 -15.42 -29.82 -8.51
CA THR A 643 -14.47 -28.74 -8.82
C THR A 643 -15.10 -27.36 -8.64
N LEU A 644 -16.31 -27.15 -9.18
CA LEU A 644 -17.04 -25.88 -9.07
C LEU A 644 -17.42 -25.53 -7.63
N GLU A 645 -17.99 -26.48 -6.88
CA GLU A 645 -18.36 -26.29 -5.46
C GLU A 645 -17.11 -25.98 -4.60
N SER A 646 -16.01 -26.71 -4.81
CA SER A 646 -14.77 -26.52 -4.05
C SER A 646 -14.08 -25.20 -4.40
N PHE A 647 -14.03 -24.82 -5.67
CA PHE A 647 -13.53 -23.52 -6.12
C PHE A 647 -14.36 -22.36 -5.54
N ALA A 648 -15.69 -22.42 -5.65
CA ALA A 648 -16.59 -21.39 -5.15
C ALA A 648 -16.45 -21.17 -3.64
N ALA A 649 -16.31 -22.26 -2.87
CA ALA A 649 -16.01 -22.18 -1.44
C ALA A 649 -14.63 -21.58 -1.19
N LYS A 650 -13.59 -22.05 -1.89
CA LYS A 650 -12.21 -21.64 -1.62
C LYS A 650 -11.91 -20.20 -2.02
N ILE A 651 -12.43 -19.72 -3.15
CA ILE A 651 -12.23 -18.34 -3.59
C ILE A 651 -12.88 -17.34 -2.62
N SER A 652 -14.06 -17.68 -2.07
CA SER A 652 -14.78 -16.87 -1.08
C SER A 652 -14.12 -16.85 0.31
N ASP A 653 -13.47 -17.94 0.73
CA ASP A 653 -12.61 -18.00 1.91
C ASP A 653 -11.37 -17.11 1.74
N MET A 654 -10.73 -17.19 0.57
CA MET A 654 -9.51 -16.44 0.29
C MET A 654 -9.73 -14.93 0.19
N GLN A 655 -10.75 -14.48 -0.54
CA GLN A 655 -11.03 -13.07 -0.76
C GLN A 655 -12.54 -12.83 -0.94
N LYS A 656 -13.08 -11.91 -0.13
CA LYS A 656 -14.47 -11.47 -0.27
C LYS A 656 -14.71 -10.75 -1.60
N ASP A 657 -15.94 -10.81 -2.07
CA ASP A 657 -16.44 -10.02 -3.21
C ASP A 657 -15.75 -10.35 -4.56
N VAL A 658 -15.21 -11.57 -4.71
CA VAL A 658 -14.69 -12.09 -6.00
C VAL A 658 -15.85 -12.58 -6.87
N ASN A 659 -16.24 -11.77 -7.85
CA ASN A 659 -17.30 -12.08 -8.81
C ASN A 659 -16.76 -12.93 -9.97
N TRP A 660 -16.69 -14.24 -9.75
CA TRP A 660 -16.31 -15.25 -10.74
C TRP A 660 -17.53 -15.71 -11.56
N ASN A 661 -17.25 -16.24 -12.75
CA ASN A 661 -18.25 -16.70 -13.73
C ASN A 661 -17.86 -18.11 -14.24
N LEU A 662 -18.72 -18.79 -15.00
CA LEU A 662 -18.47 -20.15 -15.50
C LEU A 662 -18.35 -20.18 -17.04
N ALA A 663 -17.21 -20.65 -17.53
CA ALA A 663 -17.03 -21.10 -18.90
C ALA A 663 -17.24 -22.62 -18.94
N TYR A 664 -18.10 -23.11 -19.85
CA TYR A 664 -18.56 -24.49 -19.81
C TYR A 664 -18.58 -25.14 -21.20
N HIS A 665 -17.95 -26.30 -21.31
CA HIS A 665 -17.88 -27.07 -22.55
C HIS A 665 -18.96 -28.16 -22.53
N ALA A 666 -20.16 -27.82 -23.01
CA ALA A 666 -21.34 -28.69 -23.00
C ALA A 666 -21.35 -29.69 -24.18
N TYR A 667 -20.15 -30.19 -24.52
CA TYR A 667 -19.87 -31.18 -25.57
C TYR A 667 -20.83 -32.37 -25.49
N ASN A 668 -21.20 -32.93 -26.65
CA ASN A 668 -22.06 -34.12 -26.68
C ASN A 668 -21.32 -35.36 -26.12
N GLN A 669 -22.09 -36.38 -25.74
CA GLN A 669 -21.55 -37.64 -25.26
C GLN A 669 -22.24 -38.83 -25.96
N PRO A 670 -21.56 -39.60 -26.82
CA PRO A 670 -20.15 -39.42 -27.23
C PRO A 670 -19.93 -38.14 -28.07
N LEU A 671 -18.70 -37.64 -28.05
CA LEU A 671 -18.28 -36.40 -28.74
C LEU A 671 -18.45 -36.46 -30.28
N SER A 672 -18.35 -37.66 -30.85
CA SER A 672 -18.37 -37.89 -32.30
C SER A 672 -19.77 -37.93 -32.92
N ASP A 673 -20.84 -38.10 -32.12
CA ASP A 673 -22.23 -37.94 -32.58
C ASP A 673 -22.67 -36.49 -32.38
N SER A 674 -23.37 -35.92 -33.35
CA SER A 674 -23.95 -34.57 -33.25
C SER A 674 -25.38 -34.57 -32.69
N GLN A 675 -26.06 -35.72 -32.60
CA GLN A 675 -27.49 -35.84 -32.32
C GLN A 675 -27.83 -35.78 -30.82
N PHE A 676 -27.43 -34.73 -30.10
CA PHE A 676 -27.63 -34.63 -28.65
C PHE A 676 -29.11 -34.68 -28.18
N TRP A 677 -30.09 -34.59 -29.08
CA TRP A 677 -31.51 -34.80 -28.78
C TRP A 677 -31.93 -36.28 -28.73
N SER A 678 -31.25 -37.15 -29.49
CA SER A 678 -31.64 -38.55 -29.71
C SER A 678 -30.42 -39.47 -29.62
N GLY A 679 -30.39 -40.29 -28.58
CA GLY A 679 -29.33 -41.26 -28.38
C GLY A 679 -29.61 -42.13 -27.16
N ALA A 680 -28.86 -43.24 -27.05
CA ALA A 680 -28.88 -44.15 -25.93
C ALA A 680 -28.58 -43.43 -24.59
N ASN A 681 -28.71 -44.17 -23.49
CA ASN A 681 -28.30 -43.72 -22.15
C ASN A 681 -28.98 -42.42 -21.70
N ALA A 682 -30.28 -42.23 -22.00
CA ALA A 682 -31.05 -41.05 -21.60
C ALA A 682 -31.01 -40.78 -20.08
N SER A 683 -30.84 -41.85 -19.27
CA SER A 683 -30.64 -41.80 -17.83
C SER A 683 -29.38 -41.02 -17.38
N MET A 684 -28.39 -40.84 -18.25
CA MET A 684 -27.15 -40.09 -17.93
C MET A 684 -27.31 -38.56 -18.02
N PHE A 685 -28.46 -38.08 -18.51
CA PHE A 685 -28.73 -36.67 -18.85
C PHE A 685 -30.00 -36.14 -18.15
N THR A 686 -30.11 -36.37 -16.84
CA THR A 686 -31.32 -35.98 -16.07
C THR A 686 -31.45 -34.45 -15.93
N SER A 687 -32.65 -34.02 -15.52
CA SER A 687 -32.97 -32.64 -15.16
C SER A 687 -32.51 -32.24 -13.73
N ASP A 688 -31.88 -33.16 -12.99
CA ASP A 688 -31.40 -32.92 -11.62
C ASP A 688 -29.88 -32.97 -11.56
N ALA A 689 -29.28 -31.91 -11.03
CA ALA A 689 -27.83 -31.75 -10.89
C ALA A 689 -27.18 -32.72 -9.88
N ASN A 690 -27.97 -33.45 -9.08
CA ASN A 690 -27.47 -34.47 -8.16
C ASN A 690 -27.37 -35.86 -8.78
N THR A 691 -28.22 -36.17 -9.77
CA THR A 691 -28.26 -37.49 -10.43
C THR A 691 -27.67 -37.49 -11.84
N THR A 692 -27.68 -36.37 -12.56
CA THR A 692 -27.19 -36.35 -13.95
C THR A 692 -25.70 -36.65 -14.03
N THR A 693 -25.31 -37.56 -14.92
CA THR A 693 -23.91 -37.99 -15.06
C THR A 693 -23.09 -36.94 -15.81
N PHE A 694 -23.64 -36.47 -16.93
CA PHE A 694 -23.11 -35.39 -17.76
C PHE A 694 -24.08 -34.20 -17.78
N ILE A 695 -23.59 -33.01 -18.14
CA ILE A 695 -24.45 -31.94 -18.65
C ILE A 695 -23.95 -31.51 -20.03
N THR A 696 -24.83 -31.65 -21.03
CA THR A 696 -24.56 -31.30 -22.42
C THR A 696 -25.69 -30.40 -22.94
N MET A 697 -25.66 -30.03 -24.22
CA MET A 697 -26.79 -29.33 -24.85
C MET A 697 -28.13 -30.12 -24.82
N ARG A 698 -28.12 -31.41 -24.45
CA ARG A 698 -29.33 -32.20 -24.13
C ARG A 698 -30.08 -31.63 -22.92
N ASN A 699 -29.39 -31.49 -21.79
CA ASN A 699 -29.94 -31.13 -20.48
C ASN A 699 -29.35 -29.83 -19.89
N ILE A 700 -28.80 -28.94 -20.72
CA ILE A 700 -28.11 -27.69 -20.29
C ILE A 700 -28.89 -26.81 -19.30
N GLN A 701 -30.22 -26.90 -19.27
CA GLN A 701 -31.07 -26.23 -18.29
C GLN A 701 -30.68 -26.59 -16.84
N THR A 702 -30.31 -27.86 -16.59
CA THR A 702 -29.84 -28.38 -15.30
C THR A 702 -28.65 -27.60 -14.75
N LEU A 703 -27.67 -27.26 -15.60
CA LEU A 703 -26.52 -26.44 -15.21
C LEU A 703 -26.96 -25.01 -14.86
N THR A 704 -27.79 -24.42 -15.73
CA THR A 704 -28.17 -23.00 -15.59
C THR A 704 -29.02 -22.75 -14.36
N ASP A 705 -29.91 -23.69 -14.01
CA ASP A 705 -30.73 -23.60 -12.81
C ASP A 705 -29.93 -23.94 -11.56
N TYR A 706 -29.03 -24.94 -11.61
CA TYR A 706 -28.10 -25.22 -10.51
C TYR A 706 -27.21 -24.00 -10.20
N VAL A 707 -26.56 -23.40 -11.20
CA VAL A 707 -25.70 -22.22 -11.00
C VAL A 707 -26.50 -21.03 -10.46
N LYS A 708 -27.68 -20.74 -11.06
CA LYS A 708 -28.57 -19.68 -10.60
C LYS A 708 -29.01 -19.87 -9.16
N ASN A 709 -29.40 -21.09 -8.77
CA ASN A 709 -29.94 -21.38 -7.44
C ASN A 709 -28.84 -21.53 -6.38
N ARG A 710 -27.62 -21.95 -6.76
CA ARG A 710 -26.50 -22.18 -5.83
C ARG A 710 -25.59 -20.95 -5.63
N PHE A 711 -25.37 -20.16 -6.68
CA PHE A 711 -24.43 -19.04 -6.70
C PHE A 711 -25.08 -17.69 -7.06
N GLY A 712 -26.33 -17.69 -7.54
CA GLY A 712 -27.10 -16.50 -7.89
C GLY A 712 -27.06 -16.14 -9.38
N SER A 713 -28.01 -15.31 -9.82
CA SER A 713 -28.14 -14.86 -11.22
C SER A 713 -26.97 -14.01 -11.73
N ASN A 714 -26.15 -13.47 -10.81
CA ASN A 714 -24.96 -12.70 -11.10
C ASN A 714 -23.78 -13.55 -11.61
N THR A 715 -23.70 -14.83 -11.22
CA THR A 715 -22.72 -15.77 -11.76
C THR A 715 -23.17 -16.18 -13.16
N ARG A 716 -22.51 -15.65 -14.20
CA ARG A 716 -22.92 -15.84 -15.59
C ARG A 716 -22.25 -17.08 -16.19
N ILE A 717 -22.92 -17.69 -17.18
CA ILE A 717 -22.38 -18.82 -17.94
C ILE A 717 -22.02 -18.36 -19.35
N ILE A 718 -20.87 -18.77 -19.86
CA ILE A 718 -20.59 -18.77 -21.31
C ILE A 718 -20.33 -20.20 -21.77
N LEU A 719 -20.88 -20.55 -22.92
CA LEU A 719 -20.56 -21.79 -23.62
C LEU A 719 -19.36 -21.47 -24.52
N SER A 720 -18.15 -21.64 -23.97
CA SER A 720 -16.87 -21.11 -24.50
C SER A 720 -16.33 -21.85 -25.71
N GLU A 721 -16.51 -23.17 -25.76
CA GLU A 721 -16.10 -24.00 -26.90
C GLU A 721 -17.10 -25.15 -27.04
N GLN A 722 -17.82 -25.20 -28.17
CA GLN A 722 -18.80 -26.25 -28.46
C GLN A 722 -18.55 -26.81 -29.86
N GLY A 723 -18.31 -28.12 -29.96
CA GLY A 723 -18.09 -28.84 -31.21
C GLY A 723 -19.22 -29.81 -31.51
N PHE A 724 -19.54 -29.97 -32.80
CA PHE A 724 -20.48 -30.97 -33.31
C PHE A 724 -19.88 -31.61 -34.55
N SER A 725 -19.52 -32.89 -34.47
CA SER A 725 -18.89 -33.60 -35.58
C SER A 725 -19.88 -33.90 -36.70
N SER A 726 -19.46 -33.73 -37.96
CA SER A 726 -20.19 -34.22 -39.13
C SER A 726 -19.85 -35.67 -39.53
N THR A 727 -18.97 -36.35 -38.80
CA THR A 727 -18.53 -37.72 -39.12
C THR A 727 -19.66 -38.73 -38.96
N TYR A 728 -20.38 -38.69 -37.83
CA TYR A 728 -21.54 -39.53 -37.57
C TYR A 728 -22.83 -38.70 -37.74
N GLY A 729 -23.76 -39.22 -38.53
CA GLY A 729 -24.99 -38.49 -38.92
C GLY A 729 -24.81 -37.44 -40.04
N GLY A 730 -23.57 -37.18 -40.48
CA GLY A 730 -23.31 -36.31 -41.62
C GLY A 730 -23.52 -34.81 -41.35
N GLN A 731 -23.30 -34.00 -42.40
CA GLN A 731 -23.41 -32.54 -42.33
C GLN A 731 -24.83 -32.04 -41.98
N ALA A 732 -25.86 -32.83 -42.23
CA ALA A 732 -27.24 -32.46 -41.91
C ALA A 732 -27.50 -32.48 -40.39
N ASN A 733 -26.97 -33.49 -39.69
CA ASN A 733 -27.08 -33.60 -38.24
C ASN A 733 -26.20 -32.56 -37.54
N GLN A 734 -24.98 -32.34 -38.04
CA GLN A 734 -24.13 -31.20 -37.60
C GLN A 734 -24.88 -29.86 -37.70
N ALA A 735 -25.52 -29.59 -38.84
CA ALA A 735 -26.25 -28.34 -39.05
C ALA A 735 -27.49 -28.21 -38.14
N ALA A 736 -28.25 -29.30 -37.94
CA ALA A 736 -29.38 -29.34 -37.03
C ALA A 736 -28.93 -29.14 -35.56
N ALA A 737 -27.82 -29.76 -35.16
CA ALA A 737 -27.24 -29.67 -33.83
C ALA A 737 -26.81 -28.24 -33.49
N ILE A 738 -26.03 -27.60 -34.37
CA ILE A 738 -25.58 -26.21 -34.19
C ILE A 738 -26.78 -25.26 -34.06
N ALA A 739 -27.82 -25.41 -34.90
CA ALA A 739 -29.04 -24.62 -34.80
C ALA A 739 -29.80 -24.85 -33.48
N LEU A 740 -30.01 -26.11 -33.09
CA LEU A 740 -30.77 -26.47 -31.88
C LEU A 740 -30.02 -26.03 -30.61
N ALA A 741 -28.71 -26.25 -30.56
CA ALA A 741 -27.86 -25.84 -29.45
C ALA A 741 -27.86 -24.31 -29.30
N TYR A 742 -27.66 -23.57 -30.39
CA TYR A 742 -27.77 -22.11 -30.36
C TYR A 742 -29.16 -21.65 -29.90
N TYR A 743 -30.25 -22.28 -30.35
CA TYR A 743 -31.60 -21.92 -29.93
C TYR A 743 -31.83 -22.12 -28.43
N LYS A 744 -31.31 -23.20 -27.84
CA LYS A 744 -31.36 -23.44 -26.38
C LYS A 744 -30.53 -22.41 -25.61
N ALA A 745 -29.32 -22.09 -26.07
CA ALA A 745 -28.47 -21.06 -25.46
C ALA A 745 -29.06 -19.64 -25.57
N ALA A 746 -29.65 -19.30 -26.72
CA ALA A 746 -30.31 -18.03 -26.97
C ALA A 746 -31.52 -17.84 -26.06
N CYS A 747 -32.39 -18.86 -25.94
CA CYS A 747 -33.61 -18.78 -25.13
C CYS A 747 -33.41 -18.91 -23.61
N ASN A 748 -32.25 -19.40 -23.16
CA ASN A 748 -31.90 -19.50 -21.74
C ASN A 748 -31.31 -18.17 -21.20
N PRO A 749 -31.80 -17.61 -20.09
CA PRO A 749 -31.39 -16.28 -19.62
C PRO A 749 -30.08 -16.24 -18.83
N MET A 750 -29.48 -17.38 -18.46
CA MET A 750 -28.21 -17.45 -17.69
C MET A 750 -26.96 -17.53 -18.60
N ILE A 751 -27.13 -18.00 -19.84
CA ILE A 751 -26.05 -18.11 -20.82
C ILE A 751 -25.86 -16.76 -21.52
N ASP A 752 -24.64 -16.23 -21.49
CA ASP A 752 -24.25 -14.95 -22.05
C ASP A 752 -23.61 -15.06 -23.46
N ALA A 753 -23.11 -16.24 -23.84
CA ALA A 753 -22.52 -16.52 -25.16
C ALA A 753 -22.62 -18.02 -25.52
N PHE A 754 -22.67 -18.32 -26.82
CA PHE A 754 -22.57 -19.64 -27.44
C PHE A 754 -21.52 -19.59 -28.55
N ILE A 755 -20.37 -20.19 -28.28
CA ILE A 755 -19.17 -20.11 -29.11
C ILE A 755 -18.84 -21.50 -29.64
N ILE A 756 -18.69 -21.65 -30.96
CA ILE A 756 -18.36 -22.94 -31.56
C ILE A 756 -16.88 -23.09 -31.93
N ARG A 757 -16.44 -24.35 -31.96
CA ARG A 757 -15.23 -24.82 -32.65
C ARG A 757 -15.70 -25.68 -33.84
N SER A 758 -15.29 -25.44 -35.09
CA SER A 758 -14.32 -24.47 -35.64
C SER A 758 -14.84 -23.85 -36.96
N TYR A 759 -14.12 -22.88 -37.54
CA TYR A 759 -14.45 -22.35 -38.88
C TYR A 759 -14.16 -23.35 -40.01
N LYS A 760 -13.15 -24.20 -39.85
CA LYS A 760 -12.66 -25.18 -40.82
C LYS A 760 -12.26 -26.47 -40.09
N ASP A 761 -12.50 -27.62 -40.69
CA ASP A 761 -12.00 -28.91 -40.19
C ASP A 761 -10.47 -28.90 -40.08
N GLU A 762 -9.97 -29.24 -38.90
CA GLU A 762 -8.56 -29.51 -38.67
C GLU A 762 -8.22 -30.98 -38.97
N ALA A 763 -7.08 -31.22 -39.62
CA ALA A 763 -6.76 -32.56 -40.16
C ALA A 763 -6.60 -33.63 -39.06
N HIS A 764 -6.02 -33.27 -37.91
CA HIS A 764 -5.87 -34.17 -36.77
C HIS A 764 -7.23 -34.50 -36.13
N GLU A 765 -8.10 -33.49 -35.91
CA GLU A 765 -9.46 -33.72 -35.41
C GLU A 765 -10.27 -34.64 -36.32
N VAL A 766 -10.19 -34.43 -37.65
CA VAL A 766 -10.84 -35.31 -38.64
C VAL A 766 -10.32 -36.75 -38.56
N ALA A 767 -9.01 -36.95 -38.38
CA ALA A 767 -8.42 -38.29 -38.22
C ALA A 767 -8.92 -39.01 -36.94
N GLN A 768 -9.24 -38.25 -35.89
CA GLN A 768 -9.89 -38.74 -34.66
C GLN A 768 -11.43 -38.88 -34.80
N GLY A 769 -12.01 -38.63 -35.97
CA GLY A 769 -13.45 -38.72 -36.22
C GLY A 769 -14.25 -37.47 -35.84
N LEU A 770 -13.60 -36.32 -35.64
CA LEU A 770 -14.17 -35.06 -35.18
C LEU A 770 -14.16 -33.98 -36.27
N ALA A 771 -14.88 -34.20 -37.36
CA ALA A 771 -15.07 -33.21 -38.42
C ALA A 771 -16.02 -32.07 -37.98
N MET A 772 -15.57 -31.21 -37.06
CA MET A 772 -16.39 -30.21 -36.35
C MET A 772 -16.51 -28.86 -37.09
N GLY A 773 -15.70 -28.61 -38.12
CA GLY A 773 -15.65 -27.32 -38.79
C GLY A 773 -16.90 -26.97 -39.61
N LEU A 774 -17.14 -25.67 -39.82
CA LEU A 774 -18.16 -25.15 -40.75
C LEU A 774 -17.77 -25.38 -42.23
N LYS A 775 -16.48 -25.47 -42.52
CA LYS A 775 -15.88 -25.87 -43.80
C LYS A 775 -15.15 -27.20 -43.63
N ASP A 776 -15.01 -27.95 -44.71
CA ASP A 776 -14.12 -29.12 -44.73
C ASP A 776 -12.64 -28.72 -44.83
N ALA A 777 -11.74 -29.72 -44.78
CA ALA A 777 -10.29 -29.52 -44.82
C ALA A 777 -9.80 -28.82 -46.11
N ASN A 778 -10.60 -28.85 -47.19
CA ASN A 778 -10.34 -28.17 -48.45
C ASN A 778 -10.98 -26.77 -48.52
N GLY A 779 -11.57 -26.29 -47.42
CA GLY A 779 -12.23 -24.98 -47.33
C GLY A 779 -13.63 -24.91 -47.94
N LYS A 780 -14.16 -26.02 -48.47
CA LYS A 780 -15.50 -26.08 -49.05
C LYS A 780 -16.55 -26.04 -47.92
N LYS A 781 -17.57 -25.22 -48.11
CA LYS A 781 -18.60 -24.91 -47.10
C LYS A 781 -19.50 -26.13 -46.88
N LYS A 782 -19.60 -26.60 -45.64
CA LYS A 782 -20.57 -27.64 -45.24
C LYS A 782 -21.97 -27.04 -45.11
N THR A 783 -23.00 -27.89 -45.05
CA THR A 783 -24.39 -27.50 -44.72
C THR A 783 -24.48 -26.62 -43.47
N ALA A 784 -23.66 -26.89 -42.45
CA ALA A 784 -23.60 -26.14 -41.21
C ALA A 784 -23.22 -24.65 -41.38
N TYR A 785 -22.39 -24.30 -42.36
CA TYR A 785 -21.95 -22.92 -42.58
C TYR A 785 -23.12 -21.94 -42.83
N ASN A 786 -24.05 -22.30 -43.72
CA ASN A 786 -25.18 -21.43 -44.08
C ASN A 786 -26.20 -21.30 -42.94
N VAL A 787 -26.30 -22.33 -42.09
CA VAL A 787 -27.04 -22.31 -40.83
C VAL A 787 -26.36 -21.34 -39.85
N PHE A 788 -25.10 -21.58 -39.49
CA PHE A 788 -24.39 -20.79 -38.48
C PHE A 788 -24.32 -19.30 -38.84
N LYS A 789 -24.10 -18.98 -40.11
CA LYS A 789 -24.03 -17.60 -40.62
C LYS A 789 -25.32 -16.80 -40.45
N ASN A 790 -26.49 -17.45 -40.28
CA ASN A 790 -27.79 -16.78 -40.26
C ASN A 790 -28.75 -17.22 -39.13
N MET A 791 -28.38 -18.21 -38.31
CA MET A 791 -29.24 -18.77 -37.25
C MET A 791 -29.59 -17.78 -36.14
N ASP A 792 -28.85 -16.69 -36.00
CA ASP A 792 -29.06 -15.61 -35.02
C ASP A 792 -29.74 -14.37 -35.62
N SER A 793 -30.47 -14.54 -36.73
CA SER A 793 -31.26 -13.47 -37.38
C SER A 793 -32.76 -13.65 -37.18
N SER A 794 -33.54 -12.58 -37.37
CA SER A 794 -35.01 -12.64 -37.41
C SER A 794 -35.55 -13.63 -38.46
N ASN A 795 -34.80 -13.80 -39.55
CA ASN A 795 -35.09 -14.73 -40.64
C ASN A 795 -34.43 -16.12 -40.45
N SER A 796 -33.96 -16.47 -39.25
CA SER A 796 -33.19 -17.70 -39.00
C SER A 796 -33.86 -18.98 -39.52
N LEU A 797 -35.19 -19.07 -39.40
CA LEU A 797 -35.97 -20.23 -39.85
C LEU A 797 -35.84 -20.50 -41.36
N LYS A 798 -35.55 -19.49 -42.18
CA LYS A 798 -35.25 -19.67 -43.62
C LYS A 798 -34.05 -20.59 -43.86
N TYR A 799 -33.15 -20.71 -42.88
CA TYR A 799 -31.92 -21.49 -42.94
C TYR A 799 -31.97 -22.74 -42.05
N THR A 800 -32.64 -22.66 -40.89
CA THR A 800 -32.66 -23.73 -39.87
C THR A 800 -33.86 -24.69 -39.97
N GLU A 801 -35.04 -24.22 -40.39
CA GLU A 801 -36.30 -24.98 -40.27
C GLU A 801 -36.27 -26.31 -41.01
N LYS A 802 -35.62 -26.38 -42.18
CA LYS A 802 -35.50 -27.62 -42.98
C LYS A 802 -34.70 -28.70 -42.24
N VAL A 803 -33.50 -28.36 -41.74
CA VAL A 803 -32.63 -29.33 -41.04
C VAL A 803 -33.17 -29.68 -39.65
N LEU A 804 -33.77 -28.72 -38.95
CA LEU A 804 -34.42 -28.98 -37.67
C LEU A 804 -35.63 -29.91 -37.82
N LYS A 805 -36.51 -29.68 -38.81
CA LYS A 805 -37.62 -30.61 -39.08
C LYS A 805 -37.16 -31.99 -39.52
N SER A 806 -36.15 -32.09 -40.40
CA SER A 806 -35.76 -33.39 -40.95
C SER A 806 -34.96 -34.27 -39.99
N GLN A 807 -34.16 -33.69 -39.07
CA GLN A 807 -33.29 -34.45 -38.17
C GLN A 807 -33.76 -34.48 -36.70
N VAL A 808 -34.57 -33.50 -36.27
CA VAL A 808 -35.03 -33.34 -34.88
C VAL A 808 -36.56 -33.52 -34.75
N GLY A 809 -37.31 -33.34 -35.84
CA GLY A 809 -38.78 -33.42 -35.82
C GLY A 809 -39.40 -32.26 -35.04
N ASN A 810 -39.98 -32.54 -33.87
CA ASN A 810 -40.63 -31.54 -33.00
C ASN A 810 -39.60 -30.71 -32.19
N TRP A 811 -38.68 -30.06 -32.89
CA TRP A 811 -37.55 -29.33 -32.30
C TRP A 811 -37.97 -28.22 -31.32
N LYS A 812 -39.17 -27.65 -31.46
CA LYS A 812 -39.68 -26.55 -30.63
C LYS A 812 -39.92 -26.96 -29.17
N SER A 813 -40.32 -28.21 -28.90
CA SER A 813 -40.47 -28.69 -27.51
C SER A 813 -39.13 -28.82 -26.79
N LEU A 814 -38.02 -28.96 -27.53
CA LEU A 814 -36.67 -29.06 -27.00
C LEU A 814 -36.02 -27.69 -26.72
N VAL A 815 -36.71 -26.57 -27.03
CA VAL A 815 -36.24 -25.20 -26.80
C VAL A 815 -37.23 -24.45 -25.88
N PRO A 816 -37.10 -24.57 -24.55
CA PRO A 816 -38.00 -23.92 -23.60
C PRO A 816 -38.13 -22.40 -23.83
N GLY A 817 -39.35 -21.94 -24.02
CA GLY A 817 -39.66 -20.52 -24.22
C GLY A 817 -39.12 -19.93 -25.53
N TYR A 818 -38.99 -20.75 -26.59
CA TYR A 818 -38.62 -20.30 -27.95
C TYR A 818 -39.44 -19.09 -28.43
N SER A 819 -38.77 -18.09 -28.98
CA SER A 819 -39.37 -17.03 -29.80
C SER A 819 -38.30 -16.40 -30.70
N THR A 820 -38.67 -15.96 -31.91
CA THR A 820 -37.74 -15.35 -32.89
C THR A 820 -36.96 -14.18 -32.30
N GLY A 821 -37.62 -13.32 -31.50
CA GLY A 821 -36.97 -12.20 -30.81
C GLY A 821 -35.83 -12.62 -29.87
N LYS A 822 -35.93 -13.75 -29.16
CA LYS A 822 -34.83 -14.28 -28.32
C LYS A 822 -33.71 -14.91 -29.12
N ILE A 823 -33.97 -15.35 -30.35
CA ILE A 823 -32.97 -15.90 -31.26
C ILE A 823 -32.12 -14.78 -31.89
N SER A 824 -32.76 -13.66 -32.24
CA SER A 824 -32.15 -12.52 -32.91
C SER A 824 -31.74 -11.36 -31.99
N SER A 825 -31.74 -11.56 -30.67
CA SER A 825 -31.28 -10.55 -29.70
C SER A 825 -30.67 -11.19 -28.44
N MET A 826 -29.90 -10.41 -27.66
CA MET A 826 -29.35 -10.85 -26.39
C MET A 826 -30.44 -10.98 -25.31
N TYR A 827 -30.98 -12.18 -25.13
CA TYR A 827 -31.90 -12.47 -24.03
C TYR A 827 -31.16 -12.74 -22.70
N ARG A 828 -31.29 -11.80 -21.76
CA ARG A 828 -30.94 -11.90 -20.33
C ARG A 828 -32.12 -11.36 -19.51
N LYS A 829 -32.63 -12.13 -18.55
CA LYS A 829 -33.71 -11.75 -17.63
C LYS A 829 -33.45 -12.36 -16.25
#